data_AF-A0A2W1JGI0-F1
#
_entry.id   AF-A0A2W1JGI0-F1
#
_cell.length_a   1.000
_cell.length_b   1.000
_cell.length_c   1.000
_cell.angle_alpha   90.00
_cell.angle_beta   90.00
_cell.angle_gamma   90.00
#
_symmetry.space_group_name_H-M   'P 1'
#
loop_
_entity.id
_entity.type
_entity.pdbx_description
1 polymer ?
#
loop_
_entity_poly.entity_id
_entity_poly.type
_entity_poly.pdbx_seq_one_letter_code
_entity_poly.pdbx_strand_id
1 'polypeptide(L)'
;MLNWLKKLLPAKPQPPAEAPSTSALPLPEKSALPKSESAATPELSTLSVARWVMPGEAVTVADYTLTHGLIYIGNSLAGIHEHVSIEPCLINPQLKVDSEQPDHRGEWMTHWPSYSEIPSGCRAAYLEWLAAGRTDPDIHVGYVFLFLYGLERRVLYDLRDSTADYTAELTQIMDEVERLMTLYDHSESFSRDAANFLEACWLLQSPRGLALRQPPREGPGDSIPLQLTLGKLAQAGEPLPAHWALAWVLDVTKAKPSSCLLELQSLFRLRYHDQLGKGIILDGSGPSVSLTRTYQPATVSFGAPLEITAELPEFTQTANRLEVIQPLVESCVDRLDPYCRWLSRNLELRGSYGAVLRLPLEIALQHELPRVSQFRQWATVCLSEYEFQVIPAQELFQQWTAEPLVKFSKADAVLLSEFLETQGIGVEPDARFGGKPLKANQNVVLFRLIHGAMVEPSSSYSTAQLLLHLAALVVVSEELDAAGMVHVQKYLAWTPSLQEPERDRLLAYFQWLCCSKPTLRGLKARLADISGGRKVAIAKFLISVAKAGGEAQPEVIDVLTKLYPLLGFEAEQVHRQLHADEPLTFVAKEPPAAVTTAVPSKIGLNLDLIQRRQDESQAASAILSDIFVEEPEEPEASEISADIGLDEAHVSFLLALAKQPQWEREALEKIAVDLNLMLDGALENINEIAFDQCDEALIEGDEPLEVNPEVLEQLLDD
;
A
#
# COMPACT_ATOMS: atom_id res chain seq x y z
N MET A 1 10.49 50.32 1.56
CA MET A 1 11.34 49.14 1.27
C MET A 1 10.44 48.08 0.63
N LEU A 2 10.29 47.93 -0.68
CA LEU A 2 11.07 48.38 -1.84
C LEU A 2 12.52 47.84 -1.86
N ASN A 3 12.67 46.52 -2.04
CA ASN A 3 13.81 45.87 -2.74
C ASN A 3 13.70 44.31 -2.79
N TRP A 4 12.69 43.74 -3.48
CA TRP A 4 12.72 42.30 -3.81
C TRP A 4 12.03 41.87 -5.13
N LEU A 5 11.84 42.80 -6.08
CA LEU A 5 11.17 42.52 -7.37
C LEU A 5 11.98 42.99 -8.59
N LYS A 6 13.30 42.68 -8.63
CA LYS A 6 14.20 43.03 -9.76
C LYS A 6 15.33 42.01 -10.05
N LYS A 7 15.08 40.70 -9.89
CA LYS A 7 16.05 39.63 -10.24
C LYS A 7 15.45 38.41 -10.95
N LEU A 8 14.54 38.62 -11.89
CA LEU A 8 14.16 37.61 -12.89
C LEU A 8 13.98 38.28 -14.26
N LEU A 9 14.93 38.04 -15.16
CA LEU A 9 14.82 37.84 -16.63
C LEU A 9 16.22 38.02 -17.30
N PRO A 10 16.50 37.37 -18.45
CA PRO A 10 17.85 36.94 -18.81
C PRO A 10 18.62 37.89 -19.74
N ALA A 11 19.94 37.69 -19.80
CA ALA A 11 20.83 38.39 -20.73
C ALA A 11 20.70 37.87 -22.18
N LYS A 12 20.80 38.78 -23.16
CA LYS A 12 20.86 38.48 -24.60
C LYS A 12 22.31 38.24 -25.08
N PRO A 13 22.51 37.49 -26.18
CA PRO A 13 23.82 36.93 -26.57
C PRO A 13 24.77 37.91 -27.27
N GLN A 14 26.06 37.59 -27.28
CA GLN A 14 27.11 38.27 -28.05
C GLN A 14 27.44 37.54 -29.38
N PRO A 15 27.88 38.26 -30.43
CA PRO A 15 28.28 37.69 -31.73
C PRO A 15 29.75 37.16 -31.74
N PRO A 16 30.14 36.37 -32.75
CA PRO A 16 31.35 35.52 -32.71
C PRO A 16 32.64 36.22 -33.17
N ALA A 17 33.79 35.61 -32.83
CA ALA A 17 35.13 35.97 -33.32
C ALA A 17 35.90 34.73 -33.82
N GLU A 18 36.83 34.95 -34.75
CA GLU A 18 37.41 33.96 -35.68
C GLU A 18 38.66 33.23 -35.16
N ALA A 19 38.93 32.03 -35.71
CA ALA A 19 40.25 31.36 -35.75
C ALA A 19 40.26 30.32 -36.92
N PRO A 20 41.41 29.80 -37.41
CA PRO A 20 41.97 30.26 -38.68
C PRO A 20 42.15 29.17 -39.76
N SER A 21 42.82 29.55 -40.85
CA SER A 21 42.75 28.91 -42.19
C SER A 21 43.74 27.77 -42.49
N THR A 22 43.41 27.04 -43.58
CA THR A 22 44.30 26.36 -44.56
C THR A 22 45.10 25.10 -44.19
N SER A 23 44.77 23.99 -44.85
CA SER A 23 45.70 23.20 -45.69
C SER A 23 44.90 22.37 -46.72
N ALA A 24 45.51 21.95 -47.83
CA ALA A 24 44.80 21.32 -48.96
C ALA A 24 45.60 20.19 -49.67
N LEU A 25 44.85 19.33 -50.37
CA LEU A 25 45.25 18.33 -51.40
C LEU A 25 45.92 17.01 -50.90
N PRO A 26 45.85 15.89 -51.68
CA PRO A 26 45.04 15.59 -52.89
C PRO A 26 44.23 14.26 -52.84
N LEU A 27 43.40 14.03 -53.86
CA LEU A 27 42.64 12.79 -54.14
C LEU A 27 43.52 11.60 -54.58
N PRO A 28 43.02 10.35 -54.43
CA PRO A 28 42.88 9.48 -55.61
C PRO A 28 41.51 8.79 -55.74
N GLU A 29 41.33 8.05 -56.85
CA GLU A 29 40.03 7.66 -57.41
C GLU A 29 39.32 6.41 -56.84
N LYS A 30 37.99 6.43 -56.97
CA LYS A 30 37.07 5.31 -57.30
C LYS A 30 37.38 3.91 -56.74
N SER A 31 36.52 3.48 -55.81
CA SER A 31 35.93 2.14 -55.88
C SER A 31 34.44 2.22 -55.53
N ALA A 32 33.60 1.51 -56.28
CA ALA A 32 32.15 1.52 -56.11
C ALA A 32 31.69 0.27 -55.34
N LEU A 33 30.66 0.40 -54.51
CA LEU A 33 29.77 -0.66 -53.98
C LEU A 33 28.63 0.03 -53.17
N PRO A 34 27.48 -0.65 -52.92
CA PRO A 34 26.30 -0.49 -53.77
C PRO A 34 25.22 0.45 -53.18
N LYS A 35 24.22 0.78 -53.99
CA LYS A 35 23.03 1.52 -53.58
C LYS A 35 22.28 0.76 -52.47
N SER A 36 22.00 1.40 -51.34
CA SER A 36 20.87 1.00 -50.49
C SER A 36 19.58 1.49 -51.16
N GLU A 37 18.61 0.61 -51.36
CA GLU A 37 17.30 0.97 -51.86
C GLU A 37 16.58 1.87 -50.84
N SER A 38 16.38 3.13 -51.20
CA SER A 38 15.41 3.98 -50.52
C SER A 38 14.03 3.37 -50.76
N ALA A 39 13.31 3.02 -49.69
CA ALA A 39 11.92 2.63 -49.81
C ALA A 39 11.15 3.75 -50.52
N ALA A 40 10.56 3.44 -51.67
CA ALA A 40 9.87 4.43 -52.48
C ALA A 40 8.50 4.75 -51.87
N THR A 41 8.33 5.98 -51.42
CA THR A 41 7.01 6.57 -51.15
C THR A 41 6.23 6.60 -52.48
N PRO A 42 5.00 6.06 -52.56
CA PRO A 42 4.22 6.10 -53.80
C PRO A 42 3.82 7.54 -54.14
N GLU A 43 3.99 7.96 -55.39
CA GLU A 43 3.56 9.28 -55.85
C GLU A 43 2.02 9.40 -55.79
N LEU A 44 1.50 10.29 -54.95
CA LEU A 44 0.05 10.45 -54.75
C LEU A 44 -0.71 10.96 -55.98
N SER A 45 0.02 11.54 -56.94
CA SER A 45 -0.47 12.09 -58.20
C SER A 45 -1.32 11.13 -59.04
N THR A 46 -1.20 9.81 -58.80
CA THR A 46 -1.84 8.75 -59.61
C THR A 46 -3.04 8.05 -58.95
N LEU A 47 -3.49 8.46 -57.77
CA LEU A 47 -4.63 7.82 -57.07
C LEU A 47 -5.99 8.20 -57.69
N SER A 48 -6.45 7.41 -58.67
CA SER A 48 -7.74 7.62 -59.36
C SER A 48 -8.97 7.39 -58.48
N VAL A 49 -8.85 6.61 -57.40
CA VAL A 49 -9.88 6.32 -56.39
C VAL A 49 -9.29 6.63 -55.03
N ALA A 50 -10.09 7.20 -54.12
CA ALA A 50 -9.64 7.47 -52.76
C ALA A 50 -9.29 6.20 -51.99
N ARG A 51 -8.28 6.29 -51.14
CA ARG A 51 -7.87 5.25 -50.19
C ARG A 51 -7.98 5.75 -48.77
N TRP A 52 -8.31 4.85 -47.86
CA TRP A 52 -8.07 5.04 -46.44
C TRP A 52 -6.57 4.93 -46.15
N VAL A 53 -6.03 5.85 -45.35
CA VAL A 53 -4.65 5.85 -44.87
C VAL A 53 -4.65 5.26 -43.46
N MET A 54 -3.97 4.13 -43.29
CA MET A 54 -4.01 3.37 -42.03
C MET A 54 -3.37 4.17 -40.88
N PRO A 55 -3.74 3.91 -39.62
CA PRO A 55 -3.10 4.53 -38.45
C PRO A 55 -1.56 4.40 -38.49
N GLY A 56 -0.87 5.51 -38.29
CA GLY A 56 0.61 5.56 -38.35
C GLY A 56 1.23 5.42 -39.75
N GLU A 57 0.42 5.31 -40.81
CA GLU A 57 0.92 5.38 -42.19
C GLU A 57 1.23 6.84 -42.56
N ALA A 58 2.45 7.08 -43.04
CA ALA A 58 2.91 8.41 -43.44
C ALA A 58 2.59 8.72 -44.91
N VAL A 59 2.11 9.94 -45.18
CA VAL A 59 1.66 10.37 -46.50
C VAL A 59 1.85 11.88 -46.70
N THR A 60 2.23 12.32 -47.90
CA THR A 60 2.50 13.74 -48.19
C THR A 60 1.41 14.35 -49.08
N VAL A 61 0.89 15.51 -48.70
CA VAL A 61 -0.11 16.28 -49.46
C VAL A 61 0.31 17.74 -49.50
N ALA A 62 0.48 18.28 -50.72
CA ALA A 62 1.22 19.54 -50.93
C ALA A 62 2.57 19.50 -50.18
N ASP A 63 2.89 20.51 -49.36
CA ASP A 63 4.13 20.59 -48.60
C ASP A 63 4.06 19.90 -47.21
N TYR A 64 2.90 19.33 -46.86
CA TYR A 64 2.64 18.76 -45.54
C TYR A 64 2.83 17.23 -45.52
N THR A 65 3.59 16.72 -44.54
CA THR A 65 3.75 15.29 -44.30
C THR A 65 2.89 14.88 -43.11
N LEU A 66 1.87 14.07 -43.37
CA LEU A 66 0.90 13.58 -42.40
C LEU A 66 1.35 12.20 -41.93
N THR A 67 1.75 12.06 -40.66
CA THR A 67 2.37 10.82 -40.15
C THR A 67 1.43 9.90 -39.37
N HIS A 68 0.20 10.34 -39.08
CA HIS A 68 -0.71 9.68 -38.15
C HIS A 68 -1.84 8.88 -38.82
N GLY A 69 -2.05 9.03 -40.13
CA GLY A 69 -3.14 8.38 -40.86
C GLY A 69 -4.54 8.76 -40.36
N LEU A 70 -5.47 7.81 -40.40
CA LEU A 70 -6.89 7.96 -40.05
C LEU A 70 -7.68 8.92 -40.98
N ILE A 71 -7.32 8.95 -42.27
CA ILE A 71 -7.85 9.91 -43.25
C ILE A 71 -8.09 9.27 -44.62
N TYR A 72 -9.05 9.80 -45.38
CA TYR A 72 -9.24 9.44 -46.79
C TYR A 72 -8.48 10.39 -47.71
N ILE A 73 -7.67 9.84 -48.62
CA ILE A 73 -6.93 10.63 -49.62
C ILE A 73 -7.15 10.08 -51.03
N GLY A 74 -7.43 10.97 -51.98
CA GLY A 74 -7.39 10.67 -53.42
C GLY A 74 -8.29 11.58 -54.25
N ASN A 75 -8.41 11.29 -55.54
CA ASN A 75 -9.06 12.21 -56.49
C ASN A 75 -10.59 12.19 -56.45
N SER A 76 -11.22 11.10 -55.97
CA SER A 76 -12.67 10.96 -55.86
C SER A 76 -13.10 9.91 -54.83
N LEU A 77 -14.15 10.23 -54.08
CA LEU A 77 -14.87 9.38 -53.14
C LEU A 77 -16.32 9.89 -53.14
N ALA A 78 -17.27 9.07 -53.59
CA ALA A 78 -18.69 9.44 -53.54
C ALA A 78 -19.17 9.48 -52.09
N GLY A 79 -20.07 10.42 -51.76
CA GLY A 79 -20.79 10.40 -50.50
C GLY A 79 -21.65 9.15 -50.35
N ILE A 80 -22.09 8.88 -49.12
CA ILE A 80 -22.86 7.68 -48.77
C ILE A 80 -24.29 7.79 -49.31
N HIS A 81 -24.92 8.95 -49.15
CA HIS A 81 -26.21 9.28 -49.74
C HIS A 81 -26.05 9.89 -51.14
N GLU A 82 -26.90 9.50 -52.08
CA GLU A 82 -26.94 9.97 -53.47
C GLU A 82 -26.98 11.51 -53.69
N HIS A 83 -27.33 12.29 -52.66
CA HIS A 83 -27.35 13.75 -52.73
C HIS A 83 -25.97 14.39 -52.45
N VAL A 84 -25.00 13.61 -51.95
CA VAL A 84 -23.65 14.06 -51.57
C VAL A 84 -22.66 13.56 -52.63
N SER A 85 -22.34 14.44 -53.58
CA SER A 85 -21.57 14.07 -54.79
C SER A 85 -20.11 13.70 -54.50
N ILE A 86 -19.50 14.32 -53.48
CA ILE A 86 -18.15 14.06 -52.99
C ILE A 86 -18.23 13.97 -51.46
N GLU A 87 -17.61 12.95 -50.88
CA GLU A 87 -17.52 12.78 -49.43
C GLU A 87 -16.80 13.97 -48.77
N PRO A 88 -17.41 14.68 -47.81
CA PRO A 88 -16.83 15.86 -47.16
C PRO A 88 -15.41 15.68 -46.61
N CYS A 89 -15.07 14.52 -46.05
CA CYS A 89 -13.77 14.25 -45.43
C CYS A 89 -12.65 13.92 -46.43
N LEU A 90 -12.93 13.83 -47.74
CA LEU A 90 -11.93 13.47 -48.74
C LEU A 90 -10.86 14.56 -48.94
N ILE A 91 -9.64 14.28 -48.50
CA ILE A 91 -8.47 15.08 -48.87
C ILE A 91 -8.12 14.79 -50.33
N ASN A 92 -8.38 15.75 -51.21
CA ASN A 92 -8.06 15.66 -52.63
C ASN A 92 -6.75 16.42 -52.93
N PRO A 93 -5.63 15.73 -53.29
CA PRO A 93 -4.34 16.37 -53.55
C PRO A 93 -4.30 17.29 -54.77
N GLN A 94 -5.31 17.27 -55.64
CA GLN A 94 -5.39 18.12 -56.84
C GLN A 94 -5.95 19.52 -56.54
N LEU A 95 -6.49 19.76 -55.34
CA LEU A 95 -7.06 21.05 -54.96
C LEU A 95 -5.99 22.01 -54.46
N LYS A 96 -6.10 23.31 -54.81
CA LYS A 96 -5.16 24.34 -54.36
C LYS A 96 -5.12 24.39 -52.82
N VAL A 97 -3.91 24.30 -52.28
CA VAL A 97 -3.55 24.58 -50.87
C VAL A 97 -2.78 25.89 -50.84
N ASP A 98 -3.00 26.73 -49.83
CA ASP A 98 -2.33 28.03 -49.67
C ASP A 98 -1.39 28.02 -48.46
N SER A 99 -0.28 27.29 -48.59
CA SER A 99 0.69 27.07 -47.50
C SER A 99 1.36 28.37 -46.99
N GLU A 100 1.25 29.49 -47.71
CA GLU A 100 1.74 30.80 -47.27
C GLU A 100 0.78 31.52 -46.31
N GLN A 101 -0.52 31.18 -46.32
CA GLN A 101 -1.57 31.80 -45.50
C GLN A 101 -2.60 30.76 -44.99
N PRO A 102 -2.21 29.89 -44.04
CA PRO A 102 -3.14 28.97 -43.36
C PRO A 102 -4.16 29.72 -42.49
N ASP A 103 -5.44 29.42 -42.67
CA ASP A 103 -6.55 30.01 -41.91
C ASP A 103 -6.88 29.19 -40.64
N HIS A 104 -5.99 29.21 -39.65
CA HIS A 104 -6.18 28.47 -38.38
C HIS A 104 -7.48 28.84 -37.65
N ARG A 105 -7.94 30.09 -37.82
CA ARG A 105 -9.16 30.62 -37.21
C ARG A 105 -10.44 30.21 -37.92
N GLY A 106 -10.34 29.67 -39.14
CA GLY A 106 -11.49 29.30 -39.94
C GLY A 106 -12.40 30.49 -40.24
N GLU A 107 -11.85 31.67 -40.50
CA GLU A 107 -12.64 32.89 -40.79
C GLU A 107 -13.59 32.69 -41.99
N TRP A 108 -13.26 31.75 -42.88
CA TRP A 108 -14.06 31.37 -44.05
C TRP A 108 -14.60 29.93 -43.99
N MET A 109 -14.61 29.32 -42.80
CA MET A 109 -15.11 27.97 -42.59
C MET A 109 -16.64 27.92 -42.59
N THR A 110 -17.23 26.96 -43.31
CA THR A 110 -18.68 26.73 -43.27
C THR A 110 -19.07 25.94 -42.02
N HIS A 111 -20.34 26.07 -41.59
CA HIS A 111 -20.85 25.35 -40.41
C HIS A 111 -20.84 23.82 -40.57
N TRP A 112 -20.96 23.34 -41.82
CA TRP A 112 -20.80 21.94 -42.21
C TRP A 112 -19.68 21.89 -43.26
N PRO A 113 -18.42 21.64 -42.86
CA PRO A 113 -17.27 21.76 -43.75
C PRO A 113 -17.11 20.56 -44.70
N SER A 114 -16.68 20.84 -45.93
CA SER A 114 -16.28 19.84 -46.91
C SER A 114 -14.93 20.23 -47.48
N TYR A 115 -13.95 19.31 -47.49
CA TYR A 115 -12.58 19.60 -47.94
C TYR A 115 -12.54 20.11 -49.39
N SER A 116 -13.47 19.66 -50.24
CA SER A 116 -13.58 20.12 -51.62
C SER A 116 -14.06 21.57 -51.73
N GLU A 117 -14.88 22.04 -50.79
CA GLU A 117 -15.56 23.33 -50.83
C GLU A 117 -14.86 24.43 -50.02
N ILE A 118 -14.13 24.07 -48.96
CA ILE A 118 -13.40 25.05 -48.14
C ILE A 118 -12.28 25.78 -48.93
N PRO A 119 -11.99 27.06 -48.62
CA PRO A 119 -10.91 27.81 -49.26
C PRO A 119 -9.51 27.19 -49.11
N SER A 120 -8.59 27.59 -49.99
CA SER A 120 -7.22 27.04 -50.02
C SER A 120 -6.40 27.29 -48.75
N GLY A 121 -6.63 28.41 -48.06
CA GLY A 121 -6.03 28.70 -46.75
C GLY A 121 -6.60 27.80 -45.63
N CYS A 122 -7.89 27.46 -45.69
CA CYS A 122 -8.48 26.50 -44.76
C CYS A 122 -7.95 25.08 -45.01
N ARG A 123 -7.75 24.67 -46.28
CA ARG A 123 -7.08 23.39 -46.59
C ARG A 123 -5.65 23.35 -46.05
N ALA A 124 -4.90 24.47 -46.12
CA ALA A 124 -3.56 24.57 -45.56
C ALA A 124 -3.57 24.38 -44.03
N ALA A 125 -4.40 25.13 -43.30
CA ALA A 125 -4.54 24.97 -41.85
C ALA A 125 -4.98 23.56 -41.43
N TYR A 126 -5.88 22.92 -42.18
CA TYR A 126 -6.29 21.54 -41.92
C TYR A 126 -5.13 20.53 -42.09
N LEU A 127 -4.39 20.64 -43.20
CA LEU A 127 -3.24 19.76 -43.47
C LEU A 127 -2.10 20.01 -42.47
N GLU A 128 -1.87 21.26 -42.07
CA GLU A 128 -0.90 21.62 -41.04
C GLU A 128 -1.28 21.04 -39.66
N TRP A 129 -2.55 21.15 -39.27
CA TRP A 129 -3.07 20.55 -38.04
C TRP A 129 -2.94 19.01 -38.03
N LEU A 130 -3.23 18.36 -39.15
CA LEU A 130 -3.00 16.91 -39.32
C LEU A 130 -1.51 16.54 -39.25
N ALA A 131 -0.63 17.35 -39.86
CA ALA A 131 0.83 17.15 -39.83
C ALA A 131 1.40 17.33 -38.41
N ALA A 132 0.89 18.32 -37.66
CA ALA A 132 1.22 18.60 -36.26
C ALA A 132 0.62 17.58 -35.26
N GLY A 133 0.05 16.47 -35.74
CA GLY A 133 -0.50 15.41 -34.90
C GLY A 133 -1.82 15.75 -34.21
N ARG A 134 -2.58 16.72 -34.74
CA ARG A 134 -3.92 17.09 -34.25
C ARG A 134 -3.88 17.54 -32.77
N THR A 135 -2.91 18.40 -32.43
CA THR A 135 -2.57 18.80 -31.04
C THR A 135 -2.83 20.26 -30.70
N ASP A 136 -3.15 21.12 -31.68
CA ASP A 136 -3.42 22.55 -31.44
C ASP A 136 -4.81 22.75 -30.82
N PRO A 137 -4.93 23.18 -29.55
CA PRO A 137 -6.22 23.35 -28.87
C PRO A 137 -7.00 24.57 -29.37
N ASP A 138 -6.33 25.55 -30.00
CA ASP A 138 -6.91 26.83 -30.42
C ASP A 138 -7.38 26.81 -31.91
N ILE A 139 -7.22 25.66 -32.60
CA ILE A 139 -7.66 25.50 -33.99
C ILE A 139 -9.20 25.61 -34.08
N HIS A 140 -9.72 26.18 -35.16
CA HIS A 140 -11.16 26.25 -35.37
C HIS A 140 -11.82 24.85 -35.42
N VAL A 141 -12.78 24.59 -34.53
CA VAL A 141 -13.39 23.25 -34.31
C VAL A 141 -13.95 22.58 -35.58
N GLY A 142 -14.32 23.35 -36.62
CA GLY A 142 -14.70 22.81 -37.92
C GLY A 142 -13.66 21.89 -38.56
N TYR A 143 -12.36 22.10 -38.29
CA TYR A 143 -11.29 21.18 -38.71
C TYR A 143 -11.37 19.82 -38.00
N VAL A 144 -11.74 19.83 -36.71
CA VAL A 144 -11.91 18.62 -35.91
C VAL A 144 -13.15 17.84 -36.34
N PHE A 145 -14.25 18.53 -36.67
CA PHE A 145 -15.43 17.92 -37.29
C PHE A 145 -15.12 17.33 -38.67
N LEU A 146 -14.38 18.04 -39.53
CA LEU A 146 -13.98 17.53 -40.85
C LEU A 146 -13.17 16.23 -40.77
N PHE A 147 -12.37 16.08 -39.70
CA PHE A 147 -11.68 14.83 -39.38
C PHE A 147 -12.62 13.75 -38.84
N LEU A 148 -13.52 14.10 -37.91
CA LEU A 148 -14.54 13.18 -37.37
C LEU A 148 -15.40 12.57 -38.48
N TYR A 149 -15.76 13.33 -39.52
CA TYR A 149 -16.51 12.83 -40.69
C TYR A 149 -15.80 11.66 -41.39
N GLY A 150 -14.47 11.63 -41.38
CA GLY A 150 -13.68 10.50 -41.86
C GLY A 150 -13.79 9.27 -40.98
N LEU A 151 -13.76 9.45 -39.65
CA LEU A 151 -13.93 8.38 -38.69
C LEU A 151 -15.36 7.79 -38.74
N GLU A 152 -16.38 8.65 -38.84
CA GLU A 152 -17.78 8.25 -38.98
C GLU A 152 -17.99 7.38 -40.22
N ARG A 153 -17.54 7.84 -41.40
CA ARG A 153 -17.58 7.05 -42.62
C ARG A 153 -16.88 5.71 -42.43
N ARG A 154 -15.67 5.73 -41.86
CA ARG A 154 -14.86 4.53 -41.71
C ARG A 154 -15.56 3.48 -40.86
N VAL A 155 -16.05 3.86 -39.68
CA VAL A 155 -16.67 2.92 -38.73
C VAL A 155 -18.08 2.52 -39.14
N LEU A 156 -18.92 3.47 -39.57
CA LEU A 156 -20.36 3.27 -39.72
C LEU A 156 -20.79 2.88 -41.14
N TYR A 157 -19.89 2.96 -42.12
CA TYR A 157 -20.12 2.55 -43.51
C TYR A 157 -19.08 1.53 -43.99
N ASP A 158 -17.80 1.89 -44.05
CA ASP A 158 -16.76 1.01 -44.62
C ASP A 158 -16.53 -0.26 -43.80
N LEU A 159 -16.55 -0.17 -42.46
CA LEU A 159 -16.30 -1.30 -41.56
C LEU A 159 -17.57 -2.06 -41.14
N ARG A 160 -18.74 -1.43 -41.22
CA ARG A 160 -20.02 -1.95 -40.69
C ARG A 160 -20.38 -3.35 -41.21
N ASP A 161 -20.22 -3.56 -42.51
CA ASP A 161 -20.49 -4.85 -43.18
C ASP A 161 -19.19 -5.60 -43.57
N SER A 162 -18.04 -5.18 -43.01
CA SER A 162 -16.74 -5.79 -43.29
C SER A 162 -16.58 -7.14 -42.61
N THR A 163 -15.98 -8.09 -43.32
CA THR A 163 -15.61 -9.42 -42.79
C THR A 163 -14.16 -9.48 -42.29
N ALA A 164 -13.40 -8.40 -42.39
CA ALA A 164 -12.03 -8.30 -41.88
C ALA A 164 -12.01 -7.98 -40.38
N ASP A 165 -10.97 -8.45 -39.66
CA ASP A 165 -10.76 -8.07 -38.27
C ASP A 165 -10.31 -6.60 -38.17
N TYR A 166 -11.24 -5.72 -37.79
CA TYR A 166 -11.00 -4.30 -37.58
C TYR A 166 -10.77 -3.94 -36.09
N THR A 167 -10.64 -4.92 -35.20
CA THR A 167 -10.56 -4.70 -33.73
C THR A 167 -9.50 -3.66 -33.36
N ALA A 168 -8.27 -3.81 -33.88
CA ALA A 168 -7.15 -2.92 -33.57
C ALA A 168 -7.32 -1.52 -34.17
N GLU A 169 -7.89 -1.42 -35.38
CA GLU A 169 -8.16 -0.15 -36.05
C GLU A 169 -9.25 0.64 -35.30
N LEU A 170 -10.35 -0.02 -34.94
CA LEU A 170 -11.44 0.60 -34.19
C LEU A 170 -10.99 1.03 -32.79
N THR A 171 -10.12 0.28 -32.12
CA THR A 171 -9.50 0.72 -30.85
C THR A 171 -8.72 2.02 -31.04
N GLN A 172 -7.90 2.13 -32.07
CA GLN A 172 -7.11 3.33 -32.35
C GLN A 172 -8.00 4.53 -32.77
N ILE A 173 -9.12 4.28 -33.44
CA ILE A 173 -10.14 5.31 -33.71
C ILE A 173 -10.77 5.80 -32.40
N MET A 174 -11.19 4.90 -31.51
CA MET A 174 -11.78 5.27 -30.21
C MET A 174 -10.78 6.06 -29.35
N ASP A 175 -9.53 5.62 -29.26
CA ASP A 175 -8.48 6.27 -28.47
C ASP A 175 -8.18 7.69 -28.99
N GLU A 176 -8.18 7.89 -30.32
CA GLU A 176 -8.02 9.21 -30.92
C GLU A 176 -9.24 10.12 -30.65
N VAL A 177 -10.47 9.59 -30.68
CA VAL A 177 -11.67 10.37 -30.36
C VAL A 177 -11.68 10.79 -28.88
N GLU A 178 -11.35 9.88 -27.96
CA GLU A 178 -11.20 10.20 -26.52
C GLU A 178 -10.12 11.26 -26.28
N ARG A 179 -8.99 11.19 -27.01
CA ARG A 179 -7.92 12.20 -26.97
C ARG A 179 -8.39 13.56 -27.48
N LEU A 180 -9.13 13.60 -28.59
CA LEU A 180 -9.70 14.83 -29.15
C LEU A 180 -10.77 15.42 -28.22
N MET A 181 -11.66 14.62 -27.64
CA MET A 181 -12.64 15.08 -26.65
C MET A 181 -11.97 15.73 -25.44
N THR A 182 -10.84 15.18 -24.98
CA THR A 182 -10.05 15.76 -23.88
C THR A 182 -9.38 17.08 -24.28
N LEU A 183 -9.00 17.25 -25.56
CA LEU A 183 -8.31 18.44 -26.07
C LEU A 183 -9.28 19.60 -26.38
N TYR A 184 -10.51 19.31 -26.78
CA TYR A 184 -11.54 20.31 -27.15
C TYR A 184 -12.76 20.26 -26.21
N ASP A 185 -12.51 20.03 -24.92
CA ASP A 185 -13.53 19.96 -23.85
C ASP A 185 -14.42 21.22 -23.78
N HIS A 186 -13.86 22.37 -24.13
CA HIS A 186 -14.54 23.66 -24.26
C HIS A 186 -15.59 23.72 -25.39
N SER A 187 -15.65 22.73 -26.30
CA SER A 187 -16.65 22.64 -27.36
C SER A 187 -17.75 21.64 -26.98
N GLU A 188 -18.87 22.15 -26.46
CA GLU A 188 -20.03 21.34 -26.06
C GLU A 188 -20.59 20.52 -27.24
N SER A 189 -20.65 21.08 -28.45
CA SER A 189 -21.18 20.39 -29.63
C SER A 189 -20.27 19.25 -30.06
N PHE A 190 -18.96 19.48 -30.17
CA PHE A 190 -18.01 18.43 -30.52
C PHE A 190 -17.99 17.33 -29.44
N SER A 191 -17.94 17.70 -28.17
CA SER A 191 -17.95 16.75 -27.05
C SER A 191 -19.17 15.84 -27.07
N ARG A 192 -20.37 16.38 -27.34
CA ARG A 192 -21.60 15.61 -27.47
C ARG A 192 -21.56 14.66 -28.67
N ASP A 193 -21.19 15.17 -29.84
CA ASP A 193 -21.28 14.40 -31.09
C ASP A 193 -20.19 13.31 -31.15
N ALA A 194 -19.01 13.57 -30.56
CA ALA A 194 -17.96 12.60 -30.32
C ALA A 194 -18.33 11.54 -29.25
N ALA A 195 -19.02 11.91 -28.16
CA ALA A 195 -19.53 10.96 -27.18
C ALA A 195 -20.55 9.98 -27.81
N ASN A 196 -21.48 10.51 -28.61
CA ASN A 196 -22.44 9.69 -29.38
C ASN A 196 -21.71 8.74 -30.34
N PHE A 197 -20.62 9.20 -30.97
CA PHE A 197 -19.81 8.38 -31.88
C PHE A 197 -19.04 7.29 -31.13
N LEU A 198 -18.53 7.58 -29.93
CA LEU A 198 -17.93 6.56 -29.07
C LEU A 198 -18.96 5.50 -28.67
N GLU A 199 -20.19 5.84 -28.27
CA GLU A 199 -21.24 4.84 -27.96
C GLU A 199 -21.50 3.90 -29.14
N ALA A 200 -21.58 4.46 -30.37
CA ALA A 200 -21.64 3.67 -31.60
C ALA A 200 -20.42 2.75 -31.78
N CYS A 201 -19.21 3.23 -31.51
CA CYS A 201 -17.99 2.43 -31.57
C CYS A 201 -17.98 1.30 -30.52
N TRP A 202 -18.41 1.55 -29.28
CA TRP A 202 -18.56 0.52 -28.24
C TRP A 202 -19.50 -0.61 -28.72
N LEU A 203 -20.64 -0.26 -29.33
CA LEU A 203 -21.61 -1.21 -29.90
C LEU A 203 -21.03 -2.04 -31.06
N LEU A 204 -20.12 -1.49 -31.85
CA LEU A 204 -19.47 -2.19 -32.98
C LEU A 204 -18.18 -2.94 -32.61
N GLN A 205 -17.54 -2.61 -31.48
CA GLN A 205 -16.26 -3.19 -31.08
C GLN A 205 -16.36 -4.68 -30.73
N SER A 206 -15.33 -5.46 -31.07
CA SER A 206 -15.28 -6.90 -30.79
C SER A 206 -15.10 -7.19 -29.29
N PRO A 207 -15.47 -8.38 -28.79
CA PRO A 207 -15.27 -8.76 -27.39
C PRO A 207 -13.81 -8.56 -26.93
N ARG A 208 -12.85 -8.90 -27.80
CA ARG A 208 -11.41 -8.71 -27.57
C ARG A 208 -10.99 -7.25 -27.51
N GLY A 209 -11.56 -6.40 -28.36
CA GLY A 209 -11.31 -4.96 -28.32
C GLY A 209 -11.79 -4.37 -26.99
N LEU A 210 -12.99 -4.75 -26.55
CA LEU A 210 -13.56 -4.33 -25.28
C LEU A 210 -12.77 -4.82 -24.07
N ALA A 211 -12.28 -6.07 -24.09
CA ALA A 211 -11.43 -6.65 -23.05
C ALA A 211 -10.11 -5.89 -22.80
N LEU A 212 -9.67 -5.07 -23.76
CA LEU A 212 -8.46 -4.26 -23.66
C LEU A 212 -8.75 -2.79 -23.25
N ARG A 213 -10.00 -2.32 -23.37
CA ARG A 213 -10.39 -0.97 -22.95
C ARG A 213 -10.54 -0.90 -21.42
N GLN A 214 -10.24 0.27 -20.85
CA GLN A 214 -10.60 0.54 -19.47
C GLN A 214 -12.11 0.81 -19.33
N PRO A 215 -12.74 0.45 -18.20
CA PRO A 215 -14.09 0.88 -17.90
C PRO A 215 -14.13 2.42 -17.78
N PRO A 216 -15.21 3.09 -18.24
CA PRO A 216 -15.41 4.51 -18.01
C PRO A 216 -15.36 4.87 -16.53
N ARG A 217 -14.88 6.08 -16.20
CA ARG A 217 -14.80 6.58 -14.80
C ARG A 217 -16.12 7.12 -14.25
N GLU A 218 -17.23 6.89 -14.95
CA GLU A 218 -18.55 7.34 -14.54
C GLU A 218 -18.99 6.62 -13.24
N GLY A 219 -19.86 7.26 -12.47
CA GLY A 219 -20.33 6.71 -11.19
C GLY A 219 -21.19 5.46 -11.38
N PRO A 220 -21.39 4.65 -10.32
CA PRO A 220 -22.18 3.43 -10.39
C PRO A 220 -23.64 3.69 -10.78
N GLY A 221 -24.16 2.93 -11.74
CA GLY A 221 -25.50 3.02 -12.31
C GLY A 221 -25.51 3.03 -13.84
N ASP A 222 -26.15 2.03 -14.44
CA ASP A 222 -26.55 1.96 -15.86
C ASP A 222 -25.44 2.24 -16.90
N SER A 223 -24.19 1.91 -16.57
CA SER A 223 -23.06 2.05 -17.52
C SER A 223 -23.22 1.10 -18.71
N ILE A 224 -23.63 1.65 -19.85
CA ILE A 224 -23.81 0.92 -21.11
C ILE A 224 -22.51 0.19 -21.52
N PRO A 225 -21.30 0.79 -21.44
CA PRO A 225 -20.05 0.08 -21.73
C PRO A 225 -19.80 -1.14 -20.83
N LEU A 226 -20.23 -1.11 -19.56
CA LEU A 226 -20.11 -2.26 -18.65
C LEU A 226 -21.07 -3.39 -19.07
N GLN A 227 -22.36 -3.10 -19.23
CA GLN A 227 -23.37 -4.09 -19.65
C GLN A 227 -23.00 -4.74 -20.98
N LEU A 228 -22.54 -3.92 -21.93
CA LEU A 228 -22.12 -4.34 -23.26
C LEU A 228 -20.86 -5.20 -23.26
N THR A 229 -19.84 -4.84 -22.45
CA THR A 229 -18.59 -5.61 -22.37
C THR A 229 -18.81 -6.95 -21.67
N LEU A 230 -19.55 -6.97 -20.55
CA LEU A 230 -19.98 -8.23 -19.92
C LEU A 230 -20.75 -9.09 -20.94
N GLY A 231 -21.75 -8.51 -21.62
CA GLY A 231 -22.56 -9.13 -22.67
C GLY A 231 -21.74 -9.84 -23.74
N LYS A 232 -20.85 -9.10 -24.39
CA LYS A 232 -20.01 -9.59 -25.49
C LYS A 232 -18.98 -10.63 -25.04
N LEU A 233 -18.39 -10.49 -23.86
CA LEU A 233 -17.44 -11.47 -23.32
C LEU A 233 -18.14 -12.80 -22.98
N ALA A 234 -19.34 -12.75 -22.40
CA ALA A 234 -20.14 -13.94 -22.10
C ALA A 234 -20.58 -14.66 -23.39
N GLN A 235 -21.03 -13.91 -24.40
CA GLN A 235 -21.40 -14.45 -25.71
C GLN A 235 -20.22 -15.12 -26.42
N ALA A 236 -19.01 -14.55 -26.28
CA ALA A 236 -17.78 -15.10 -26.87
C ALA A 236 -17.14 -16.23 -26.04
N GLY A 237 -17.59 -16.45 -24.80
CA GLY A 237 -16.93 -17.36 -23.86
C GLY A 237 -15.52 -16.92 -23.46
N GLU A 238 -15.20 -15.63 -23.57
CA GLU A 238 -13.89 -15.08 -23.24
C GLU A 238 -13.81 -14.73 -21.72
N PRO A 239 -12.63 -14.89 -21.09
CA PRO A 239 -12.48 -14.65 -19.65
C PRO A 239 -12.55 -13.15 -19.33
N LEU A 240 -13.26 -12.81 -18.26
CA LEU A 240 -13.45 -11.43 -17.79
C LEU A 240 -12.13 -10.83 -17.27
N PRO A 241 -11.61 -9.73 -17.84
CA PRO A 241 -10.41 -9.08 -17.34
C PRO A 241 -10.62 -8.44 -15.95
N ALA A 242 -9.56 -8.37 -15.14
CA ALA A 242 -9.62 -7.86 -13.78
C ALA A 242 -10.21 -6.44 -13.66
N HIS A 243 -9.90 -5.53 -14.58
CA HIS A 243 -10.42 -4.15 -14.54
C HIS A 243 -11.95 -4.10 -14.77
N TRP A 244 -12.50 -4.96 -15.64
CA TRP A 244 -13.95 -5.11 -15.84
C TRP A 244 -14.61 -5.86 -14.68
N ALA A 245 -13.95 -6.88 -14.11
CA ALA A 245 -14.43 -7.58 -12.92
C ALA A 245 -14.57 -6.64 -11.70
N LEU A 246 -13.59 -5.76 -11.48
CA LEU A 246 -13.66 -4.75 -10.43
C LEU A 246 -14.78 -3.73 -10.71
N ALA A 247 -14.87 -3.21 -11.94
CA ALA A 247 -15.93 -2.27 -12.31
C ALA A 247 -17.34 -2.86 -12.11
N TRP A 248 -17.53 -4.15 -12.41
CA TRP A 248 -18.78 -4.85 -12.19
C TRP A 248 -19.17 -4.93 -10.71
N VAL A 249 -18.22 -5.26 -9.82
CA VAL A 249 -18.48 -5.26 -8.37
C VAL A 249 -18.79 -3.86 -7.86
N LEU A 250 -18.04 -2.84 -8.29
CA LEU A 250 -18.27 -1.44 -7.87
C LEU A 250 -19.63 -0.90 -8.32
N ASP A 251 -20.09 -1.26 -9.52
CA ASP A 251 -21.41 -0.89 -10.05
C ASP A 251 -22.54 -1.55 -9.24
N VAL A 252 -22.47 -2.87 -9.02
CA VAL A 252 -23.50 -3.62 -8.29
C VAL A 252 -23.58 -3.22 -6.81
N THR A 253 -22.44 -3.02 -6.15
CA THR A 253 -22.38 -2.56 -4.75
C THR A 253 -22.68 -1.06 -4.59
N LYS A 254 -22.73 -0.31 -5.69
CA LYS A 254 -22.82 1.16 -5.74
C LYS A 254 -21.74 1.86 -4.90
N ALA A 255 -20.57 1.24 -4.81
CA ALA A 255 -19.43 1.78 -4.09
C ALA A 255 -18.95 3.09 -4.73
N LYS A 256 -18.70 4.12 -3.91
CA LYS A 256 -18.13 5.38 -4.40
C LYS A 256 -16.66 5.17 -4.80
N PRO A 257 -16.16 5.79 -5.88
CA PRO A 257 -14.74 5.76 -6.22
C PRO A 257 -13.89 6.27 -5.05
N SER A 258 -12.97 5.45 -4.56
CA SER A 258 -12.02 5.85 -3.51
C SER A 258 -10.89 6.69 -4.10
N SER A 259 -10.23 7.52 -3.27
CA SER A 259 -8.99 8.21 -3.64
C SER A 259 -7.87 7.23 -4.05
N CYS A 260 -7.96 6.00 -3.54
CA CYS A 260 -7.08 4.86 -3.81
C CYS A 260 -7.50 3.98 -5.00
N LEU A 261 -8.40 4.43 -5.90
CA LEU A 261 -8.92 3.55 -6.96
C LEU A 261 -7.80 2.92 -7.83
N LEU A 262 -6.68 3.62 -8.04
CA LEU A 262 -5.53 3.11 -8.80
C LEU A 262 -4.78 2.00 -8.04
N GLU A 263 -4.58 2.18 -6.73
CA GLU A 263 -3.95 1.20 -5.85
C GLU A 263 -4.85 -0.04 -5.68
N LEU A 264 -6.18 0.17 -5.56
CA LEU A 264 -7.18 -0.90 -5.56
C LEU A 264 -7.18 -1.68 -6.88
N GLN A 265 -7.17 -0.99 -8.03
CA GLN A 265 -7.04 -1.62 -9.34
C GLN A 265 -5.76 -2.48 -9.46
N SER A 266 -4.63 -1.97 -8.96
CA SER A 266 -3.34 -2.68 -8.99
C SER A 266 -3.32 -3.91 -8.08
N LEU A 267 -3.76 -3.77 -6.83
CA LEU A 267 -3.79 -4.88 -5.86
C LEU A 267 -4.80 -5.95 -6.27
N PHE A 268 -6.01 -5.53 -6.64
CA PHE A 268 -7.04 -6.43 -7.13
C PHE A 268 -6.57 -7.18 -8.37
N ARG A 269 -5.92 -6.52 -9.34
CA ARG A 269 -5.39 -7.19 -10.54
C ARG A 269 -4.39 -8.30 -10.19
N LEU A 270 -3.49 -8.07 -9.22
CA LEU A 270 -2.54 -9.09 -8.77
C LEU A 270 -3.26 -10.29 -8.18
N ARG A 271 -4.10 -10.08 -7.15
CA ARG A 271 -4.80 -11.18 -6.46
C ARG A 271 -5.83 -11.88 -7.34
N TYR A 272 -6.43 -11.18 -8.30
CA TYR A 272 -7.32 -11.75 -9.31
C TYR A 272 -6.57 -12.69 -10.26
N HIS A 273 -5.37 -12.33 -10.70
CA HIS A 273 -4.54 -13.23 -11.51
C HIS A 273 -4.00 -14.43 -10.71
N ASP A 274 -3.68 -14.24 -9.44
CA ASP A 274 -3.24 -15.32 -8.55
C ASP A 274 -4.34 -16.36 -8.29
N GLN A 275 -5.53 -15.91 -7.89
CA GLN A 275 -6.64 -16.80 -7.51
C GLN A 275 -7.49 -17.29 -8.69
N LEU A 276 -7.67 -16.47 -9.74
CA LEU A 276 -8.59 -16.73 -10.85
C LEU A 276 -7.88 -16.81 -12.22
N GLY A 277 -6.55 -16.71 -12.25
CA GLY A 277 -5.73 -16.92 -13.44
C GLY A 277 -6.01 -15.91 -14.55
N LYS A 278 -6.62 -16.36 -15.64
CA LYS A 278 -7.01 -15.49 -16.76
C LYS A 278 -8.31 -14.72 -16.52
N GLY A 279 -9.08 -15.10 -15.50
CA GLY A 279 -10.38 -14.53 -15.16
C GLY A 279 -11.54 -15.50 -15.35
N ILE A 280 -12.70 -15.14 -14.79
CA ILE A 280 -13.90 -15.97 -14.84
C ILE A 280 -14.54 -15.93 -16.24
N ILE A 281 -15.09 -17.05 -16.69
CA ILE A 281 -15.93 -17.09 -17.89
C ILE A 281 -17.39 -16.91 -17.46
N LEU A 282 -18.03 -15.89 -18.02
CA LEU A 282 -19.44 -15.59 -17.81
C LEU A 282 -20.31 -16.55 -18.65
N ASP A 283 -21.46 -16.94 -18.13
CA ASP A 283 -22.41 -17.79 -18.85
C ASP A 283 -23.28 -16.94 -19.77
N GLY A 284 -23.09 -17.13 -21.09
CA GLY A 284 -23.88 -16.47 -22.15
C GLY A 284 -25.05 -17.31 -22.67
N SER A 285 -25.49 -18.36 -21.97
CA SER A 285 -26.58 -19.26 -22.42
C SER A 285 -28.01 -18.72 -22.22
N GLY A 286 -28.16 -17.52 -21.65
CA GLY A 286 -29.44 -16.83 -21.52
C GLY A 286 -30.08 -16.41 -22.86
N PRO A 287 -31.35 -15.97 -22.86
CA PRO A 287 -31.99 -15.43 -24.06
C PRO A 287 -31.26 -14.18 -24.58
N SER A 288 -31.28 -13.98 -25.91
CA SER A 288 -30.71 -12.77 -26.51
C SER A 288 -31.61 -11.57 -26.30
N VAL A 289 -31.00 -10.43 -25.98
CA VAL A 289 -31.63 -9.12 -25.81
C VAL A 289 -30.95 -8.14 -26.75
N SER A 290 -31.75 -7.53 -27.62
CA SER A 290 -31.29 -6.53 -28.60
C SER A 290 -31.08 -5.16 -27.92
N LEU A 291 -29.82 -4.74 -27.76
CA LEU A 291 -29.47 -3.38 -27.36
C LEU A 291 -29.33 -2.52 -28.63
N THR A 292 -30.38 -1.76 -28.98
CA THR A 292 -30.39 -0.85 -30.14
C THR A 292 -30.23 0.61 -29.72
N ARG A 293 -29.37 1.34 -30.43
CA ARG A 293 -29.21 2.79 -30.35
C ARG A 293 -29.41 3.45 -31.71
N THR A 294 -30.04 4.62 -31.70
CA THR A 294 -30.16 5.50 -32.87
C THR A 294 -29.03 6.51 -32.83
N TYR A 295 -28.04 6.35 -33.71
CA TYR A 295 -26.96 7.30 -33.90
C TYR A 295 -27.34 8.38 -34.91
N GLN A 296 -27.03 9.63 -34.61
CA GLN A 296 -27.20 10.76 -35.52
C GLN A 296 -25.81 11.18 -36.04
N PRO A 297 -25.49 10.95 -37.32
CA PRO A 297 -24.21 11.36 -37.89
C PRO A 297 -24.01 12.88 -37.87
N ALA A 298 -22.76 13.28 -37.63
CA ALA A 298 -22.29 14.66 -37.70
C ALA A 298 -21.89 15.05 -39.13
N THR A 299 -21.52 14.10 -40.00
CA THR A 299 -21.38 14.32 -41.45
C THR A 299 -22.73 14.29 -42.15
N VAL A 300 -22.93 15.21 -43.10
CA VAL A 300 -24.10 15.20 -44.00
C VAL A 300 -24.16 13.96 -44.89
N SER A 301 -23.06 13.21 -45.03
CA SER A 301 -22.91 12.13 -46.01
C SER A 301 -23.95 11.01 -45.87
N PHE A 302 -24.38 10.67 -44.64
CA PHE A 302 -25.36 9.59 -44.41
C PHE A 302 -26.81 9.98 -44.75
N GLY A 303 -27.17 11.26 -44.68
CA GLY A 303 -28.52 11.78 -44.96
C GLY A 303 -29.66 11.36 -44.01
N ALA A 304 -29.45 10.38 -43.12
CA ALA A 304 -30.42 9.91 -42.14
C ALA A 304 -29.74 9.39 -40.85
N PRO A 305 -30.47 9.30 -39.71
CA PRO A 305 -29.99 8.57 -38.54
C PRO A 305 -29.78 7.09 -38.83
N LEU A 306 -28.87 6.45 -38.09
CA LEU A 306 -28.54 5.03 -38.21
C LEU A 306 -29.00 4.27 -36.97
N GLU A 307 -29.61 3.11 -37.14
CA GLU A 307 -29.77 2.16 -36.04
C GLU A 307 -28.54 1.26 -35.94
N ILE A 308 -28.02 1.08 -34.71
CA ILE A 308 -26.89 0.22 -34.36
C ILE A 308 -27.37 -0.71 -33.26
N THR A 309 -27.32 -2.02 -33.50
CA THR A 309 -27.85 -3.05 -32.60
C THR A 309 -26.76 -4.03 -32.20
N ALA A 310 -26.65 -4.32 -30.90
CA ALA A 310 -25.87 -5.43 -30.38
C ALA A 310 -26.81 -6.47 -29.76
N GLU A 311 -26.67 -7.73 -30.15
CA GLU A 311 -27.38 -8.87 -29.57
C GLU A 311 -26.58 -9.43 -28.38
N LEU A 312 -27.12 -9.33 -27.17
CA LEU A 312 -26.41 -9.67 -25.93
C LEU A 312 -27.20 -10.73 -25.14
N PRO A 313 -26.54 -11.75 -24.53
CA PRO A 313 -27.22 -12.72 -23.68
C PRO A 313 -27.66 -12.08 -22.36
N GLU A 314 -28.85 -12.45 -21.87
CA GLU A 314 -29.34 -12.05 -20.55
C GLU A 314 -28.61 -12.79 -19.41
N PHE A 315 -28.15 -12.03 -18.41
CA PHE A 315 -27.32 -12.53 -17.31
C PHE A 315 -28.14 -13.12 -16.16
N THR A 316 -28.43 -14.41 -16.23
CA THR A 316 -29.20 -15.13 -15.20
C THR A 316 -28.37 -15.58 -13.98
N GLN A 317 -27.04 -15.66 -14.09
CA GLN A 317 -26.13 -16.16 -13.03
C GLN A 317 -25.30 -15.06 -12.33
N THR A 318 -25.72 -13.79 -12.40
CA THR A 318 -25.00 -12.63 -11.85
C THR A 318 -24.59 -12.81 -10.39
N ALA A 319 -25.50 -13.27 -9.52
CA ALA A 319 -25.23 -13.45 -8.08
C ALA A 319 -24.07 -14.43 -7.80
N ASN A 320 -24.15 -15.66 -8.30
CA ASN A 320 -23.16 -16.72 -8.03
C ASN A 320 -21.73 -16.38 -8.49
N ARG A 321 -21.58 -15.48 -9.48
CA ARG A 321 -20.26 -15.03 -9.95
C ARG A 321 -19.72 -13.84 -9.16
N LEU A 322 -20.61 -12.97 -8.68
CA LEU A 322 -20.25 -11.90 -7.73
C LEU A 322 -19.78 -12.47 -6.39
N GLU A 323 -20.39 -13.56 -5.89
CA GLU A 323 -19.94 -14.27 -4.67
C GLU A 323 -18.46 -14.70 -4.70
N VAL A 324 -17.86 -14.86 -5.88
CA VAL A 324 -16.42 -15.20 -6.03
C VAL A 324 -15.54 -13.96 -6.11
N ILE A 325 -16.01 -12.88 -6.73
CA ILE A 325 -15.20 -11.66 -6.97
C ILE A 325 -15.32 -10.67 -5.81
N GLN A 326 -16.50 -10.52 -5.22
CA GLN A 326 -16.77 -9.53 -4.17
C GLN A 326 -15.89 -9.73 -2.92
N PRO A 327 -15.73 -10.94 -2.35
CA PRO A 327 -14.82 -11.13 -1.20
C PRO A 327 -13.36 -10.80 -1.52
N LEU A 328 -12.96 -10.95 -2.78
CA LEU A 328 -11.62 -10.58 -3.24
C LEU A 328 -11.46 -9.05 -3.32
N VAL A 329 -12.49 -8.32 -3.74
CA VAL A 329 -12.50 -6.84 -3.70
C VAL A 329 -12.48 -6.34 -2.25
N GLU A 330 -13.33 -6.90 -1.39
CA GLU A 330 -13.40 -6.57 0.05
C GLU A 330 -12.03 -6.77 0.72
N SER A 331 -11.40 -7.94 0.54
CA SER A 331 -10.05 -8.21 1.05
C SER A 331 -8.96 -7.26 0.51
N CYS A 332 -9.13 -6.73 -0.71
CA CYS A 332 -8.23 -5.70 -1.23
C CYS A 332 -8.48 -4.32 -0.60
N VAL A 333 -9.75 -3.96 -0.35
CA VAL A 333 -10.14 -2.73 0.34
C VAL A 333 -9.62 -2.74 1.78
N ASP A 334 -9.84 -3.82 2.53
CA ASP A 334 -9.41 -3.95 3.93
C ASP A 334 -7.88 -3.82 4.05
N ARG A 335 -7.12 -4.48 3.16
CA ARG A 335 -5.65 -4.39 3.18
C ARG A 335 -5.14 -3.01 2.73
N LEU A 336 -5.92 -2.24 1.97
CA LEU A 336 -5.59 -0.87 1.56
C LEU A 336 -6.07 0.21 2.55
N ASP A 337 -7.01 -0.08 3.44
CA ASP A 337 -7.63 0.90 4.33
C ASP A 337 -6.61 1.73 5.16
N PRO A 338 -5.55 1.16 5.76
CA PRO A 338 -4.52 1.94 6.45
C PRO A 338 -3.82 2.97 5.54
N TYR A 339 -3.48 2.56 4.31
CA TYR A 339 -2.90 3.45 3.30
C TYR A 339 -3.90 4.54 2.87
N CYS A 340 -5.17 4.18 2.68
CA CYS A 340 -6.20 5.12 2.21
C CYS A 340 -6.57 6.16 3.26
N ARG A 341 -6.68 5.77 4.54
CA ARG A 341 -6.82 6.70 5.66
C ARG A 341 -5.63 7.67 5.71
N TRP A 342 -4.40 7.17 5.59
CA TRP A 342 -3.21 8.02 5.56
C TRP A 342 -3.18 8.96 4.34
N LEU A 343 -3.44 8.45 3.12
CA LEU A 343 -3.42 9.22 1.88
C LEU A 343 -4.49 10.31 1.85
N SER A 344 -5.67 10.07 2.44
CA SER A 344 -6.72 11.10 2.55
C SER A 344 -6.32 12.34 3.34
N ARG A 345 -5.28 12.22 4.19
CA ARG A 345 -4.71 13.30 5.00
C ARG A 345 -3.40 13.86 4.43
N ASN A 346 -2.79 13.19 3.44
CA ASN A 346 -1.43 13.46 2.94
C ASN A 346 -1.39 13.31 1.39
N LEU A 347 -2.30 13.96 0.68
CA LEU A 347 -2.61 13.62 -0.71
C LEU A 347 -1.49 14.04 -1.68
N GLU A 348 -0.77 15.11 -1.32
CA GLU A 348 0.46 15.60 -1.94
C GLU A 348 1.67 14.66 -1.76
N LEU A 349 1.64 13.76 -0.76
CA LEU A 349 2.71 12.78 -0.52
C LEU A 349 2.49 11.45 -1.28
N ARG A 350 1.51 11.36 -2.18
CA ARG A 350 1.25 10.16 -3.00
C ARG A 350 2.49 9.76 -3.80
N GLY A 351 2.88 8.48 -3.74
CA GLY A 351 4.08 7.97 -4.42
C GLY A 351 5.41 8.39 -3.79
N SER A 352 5.39 9.15 -2.68
CA SER A 352 6.58 9.35 -1.86
C SER A 352 7.08 8.01 -1.26
N TYR A 353 8.32 7.99 -0.79
CA TYR A 353 8.88 6.80 -0.12
C TYR A 353 8.03 6.35 1.08
N GLY A 354 7.60 7.29 1.93
CA GLY A 354 6.73 6.99 3.09
C GLY A 354 5.33 6.51 2.71
N ALA A 355 4.83 6.90 1.53
CA ALA A 355 3.58 6.38 0.98
C ALA A 355 3.75 4.94 0.44
N VAL A 356 4.81 4.67 -0.30
CA VAL A 356 5.08 3.33 -0.87
C VAL A 356 5.35 2.29 0.21
N LEU A 357 6.00 2.66 1.32
CA LEU A 357 6.18 1.77 2.49
C LEU A 357 4.88 1.47 3.24
N ARG A 358 3.81 2.25 3.03
CA ARG A 358 2.46 2.01 3.59
C ARG A 358 1.55 1.23 2.65
N LEU A 359 1.94 1.04 1.39
CA LEU A 359 1.19 0.22 0.45
C LEU A 359 1.28 -1.27 0.84
N PRO A 360 0.22 -2.06 0.57
CA PRO A 360 0.31 -3.51 0.56
C PRO A 360 1.49 -3.97 -0.29
N LEU A 361 2.29 -4.88 0.26
CA LEU A 361 3.56 -5.32 -0.32
C LEU A 361 3.43 -5.64 -1.81
N GLU A 362 2.38 -6.37 -2.19
CA GLU A 362 2.18 -6.91 -3.53
C GLU A 362 2.27 -5.81 -4.61
N ILE A 363 1.80 -4.60 -4.30
CA ILE A 363 1.93 -3.42 -5.15
C ILE A 363 3.12 -2.53 -4.78
N ALA A 364 3.53 -2.47 -3.51
CA ALA A 364 4.76 -1.77 -3.09
C ALA A 364 6.01 -2.30 -3.82
N LEU A 365 6.09 -3.61 -4.08
CA LEU A 365 7.16 -4.25 -4.83
C LEU A 365 7.22 -3.80 -6.31
N GLN A 366 6.12 -3.33 -6.89
CA GLN A 366 6.05 -2.83 -8.27
C GLN A 366 6.63 -1.42 -8.41
N HIS A 367 6.75 -0.67 -7.31
CA HIS A 367 7.37 0.64 -7.30
C HIS A 367 8.90 0.51 -7.21
N GLU A 368 9.58 0.66 -8.35
CA GLU A 368 11.05 0.78 -8.42
C GLU A 368 11.54 2.15 -7.91
N LEU A 369 11.31 2.43 -6.63
CA LEU A 369 11.93 3.57 -5.96
C LEU A 369 13.38 3.22 -5.59
N PRO A 370 14.40 3.99 -6.03
CA PRO A 370 15.80 3.71 -5.71
C PRO A 370 16.08 3.55 -4.21
N ARG A 371 15.33 4.28 -3.36
CA ARG A 371 15.47 4.20 -1.90
C ARG A 371 14.95 2.88 -1.31
N VAL A 372 13.89 2.29 -1.88
CA VAL A 372 13.39 0.95 -1.49
C VAL A 372 14.46 -0.10 -1.83
N SER A 373 15.06 -0.01 -3.03
CA SER A 373 16.15 -0.90 -3.44
C SER A 373 17.41 -0.73 -2.58
N GLN A 374 17.77 0.51 -2.23
CA GLN A 374 18.88 0.80 -1.32
C GLN A 374 18.65 0.22 0.08
N PHE A 375 17.43 0.37 0.64
CA PHE A 375 17.10 -0.18 1.95
C PHE A 375 17.17 -1.71 1.96
N ARG A 376 16.63 -2.39 0.94
CA ARG A 376 16.78 -3.85 0.78
C ARG A 376 18.25 -4.27 0.70
N GLN A 377 19.06 -3.56 -0.09
CA GLN A 377 20.48 -3.86 -0.24
C GLN A 377 21.23 -3.66 1.09
N TRP A 378 20.96 -2.56 1.80
CA TRP A 378 21.55 -2.30 3.13
C TRP A 378 21.18 -3.41 4.13
N ALA A 379 19.90 -3.78 4.23
CA ALA A 379 19.46 -4.82 5.17
C ALA A 379 20.10 -6.19 4.85
N THR A 380 20.26 -6.50 3.56
CA THR A 380 20.97 -7.71 3.10
C THR A 380 22.47 -7.67 3.43
N VAL A 381 23.11 -6.50 3.33
CA VAL A 381 24.53 -6.30 3.67
C VAL A 381 24.76 -6.43 5.18
N CYS A 382 23.88 -5.86 6.02
CA CYS A 382 23.98 -5.97 7.49
C CYS A 382 23.98 -7.42 8.00
N LEU A 383 23.29 -8.33 7.30
CA LEU A 383 23.23 -9.76 7.64
C LEU A 383 24.17 -10.62 6.78
N SER A 384 25.07 -10.04 5.97
CA SER A 384 25.82 -10.78 4.96
C SER A 384 26.74 -11.87 5.53
N GLU A 385 27.41 -11.62 6.66
CA GLU A 385 28.32 -12.56 7.33
C GLU A 385 27.73 -13.21 8.60
N TYR A 386 26.53 -12.79 9.04
CA TYR A 386 25.95 -13.17 10.33
C TYR A 386 24.46 -13.57 10.21
N GLU A 387 24.01 -14.49 11.07
CA GLU A 387 22.58 -14.87 11.17
C GLU A 387 21.74 -13.80 11.90
N PHE A 388 22.38 -13.07 12.81
CA PHE A 388 21.82 -11.99 13.62
C PHE A 388 22.82 -10.83 13.64
N GLN A 389 22.34 -9.59 13.61
CA GLN A 389 23.17 -8.39 13.69
C GLN A 389 22.52 -7.35 14.62
N VAL A 390 23.27 -6.92 15.63
CA VAL A 390 22.89 -5.80 16.50
C VAL A 390 23.26 -4.50 15.80
N ILE A 391 22.32 -3.55 15.72
CA ILE A 391 22.53 -2.19 15.19
C ILE A 391 21.79 -1.14 16.05
N PRO A 392 22.19 0.14 16.03
CA PRO A 392 21.39 1.22 16.60
C PRO A 392 20.08 1.42 15.82
N ALA A 393 18.96 1.64 16.52
CA ALA A 393 17.67 1.93 15.91
C ALA A 393 17.72 3.16 14.98
N GLN A 394 18.55 4.15 15.32
CA GLN A 394 18.76 5.34 14.49
C GLN A 394 19.29 5.01 13.08
N GLU A 395 20.12 3.98 12.90
CA GLU A 395 20.60 3.58 11.58
C GLU A 395 19.47 2.99 10.74
N LEU A 396 18.63 2.14 11.36
CA LEU A 396 17.44 1.57 10.73
C LEU A 396 16.44 2.67 10.31
N PHE A 397 16.23 3.67 11.17
CA PHE A 397 15.35 4.81 10.88
C PHE A 397 15.84 5.66 9.71
N GLN A 398 17.15 5.90 9.58
CA GLN A 398 17.72 6.65 8.45
C GLN A 398 17.46 5.96 7.09
N GLN A 399 17.34 4.64 7.08
CA GLN A 399 16.94 3.89 5.88
C GLN A 399 15.42 3.89 5.69
N TRP A 400 14.65 3.76 6.79
CA TRP A 400 13.19 3.70 6.78
C TRP A 400 12.50 5.02 6.41
N THR A 401 13.07 6.18 6.75
CA THR A 401 12.47 7.49 6.42
C THR A 401 13.45 8.46 5.77
N ALA A 402 12.93 9.34 4.91
CA ALA A 402 13.71 10.41 4.30
C ALA A 402 14.00 11.58 5.25
N GLU A 403 13.09 11.79 6.20
CA GLU A 403 13.17 12.85 7.21
C GLU A 403 13.44 12.24 8.60
N PRO A 404 14.04 12.99 9.54
CA PRO A 404 14.23 12.53 10.90
C PRO A 404 12.87 12.31 11.57
N LEU A 405 12.60 11.09 12.02
CA LEU A 405 11.41 10.77 12.79
C LEU A 405 11.46 11.45 14.17
N VAL A 406 10.45 12.26 14.49
CA VAL A 406 10.28 12.87 15.82
C VAL A 406 9.80 11.83 16.85
N LYS A 407 8.90 10.93 16.42
CA LYS A 407 8.41 9.77 17.20
C LYS A 407 8.22 8.60 16.23
N PHE A 408 8.57 7.38 16.64
CA PHE A 408 8.32 6.17 15.88
C PHE A 408 7.10 5.45 16.47
N SER A 409 6.00 5.39 15.72
CA SER A 409 4.74 4.87 16.25
C SER A 409 4.68 3.34 16.25
N LYS A 410 3.74 2.76 17.02
CA LYS A 410 3.44 1.32 16.95
C LYS A 410 3.07 0.89 15.52
N ALA A 411 2.34 1.73 14.77
CA ALA A 411 1.99 1.46 13.39
C ALA A 411 3.20 1.49 12.44
N ASP A 412 4.14 2.43 12.61
CA ASP A 412 5.38 2.46 11.84
C ASP A 412 6.27 1.25 12.14
N ALA A 413 6.30 0.79 13.40
CA ALA A 413 7.00 -0.42 13.81
C ALA A 413 6.42 -1.68 13.14
N VAL A 414 5.09 -1.82 13.13
CA VAL A 414 4.38 -2.92 12.44
C VAL A 414 4.71 -2.93 10.94
N LEU A 415 4.63 -1.78 10.27
CA LEU A 415 4.93 -1.65 8.84
C LEU A 415 6.41 -1.95 8.51
N LEU A 416 7.33 -1.52 9.38
CA LEU A 416 8.76 -1.83 9.24
C LEU A 416 9.03 -3.33 9.37
N SER A 417 8.43 -3.99 10.37
CA SER A 417 8.54 -5.44 10.56
C SER A 417 7.94 -6.20 9.37
N GLU A 418 6.71 -5.87 8.96
CA GLU A 418 6.08 -6.48 7.78
C GLU A 418 6.93 -6.29 6.52
N PHE A 419 7.51 -5.10 6.29
CA PHE A 419 8.37 -4.86 5.12
C PHE A 419 9.65 -5.71 5.15
N LEU A 420 10.35 -5.78 6.29
CA LEU A 420 11.58 -6.55 6.42
C LEU A 420 11.35 -8.06 6.25
N GLU A 421 10.22 -8.58 6.76
CA GLU A 421 9.88 -10.00 6.68
C GLU A 421 9.85 -10.53 5.24
N THR A 422 9.45 -9.68 4.31
CA THR A 422 9.33 -9.99 2.88
C THR A 422 10.67 -10.14 2.18
N GLN A 423 11.74 -9.67 2.82
CA GLN A 423 13.13 -9.86 2.42
C GLN A 423 13.79 -11.05 3.15
N GLY A 424 13.01 -11.81 3.94
CA GLY A 424 13.51 -12.87 4.81
C GLY A 424 14.24 -12.33 6.04
N ILE A 425 13.92 -11.10 6.49
CA ILE A 425 14.58 -10.42 7.60
C ILE A 425 13.57 -10.14 8.70
N GLY A 426 13.83 -10.61 9.92
CA GLY A 426 13.09 -10.21 11.11
C GLY A 426 13.79 -9.06 11.83
N VAL A 427 13.05 -8.36 12.68
CA VAL A 427 13.57 -7.34 13.59
C VAL A 427 13.02 -7.59 14.99
N GLU A 428 13.87 -7.44 16.02
CA GLU A 428 13.45 -7.41 17.42
C GLU A 428 13.98 -6.14 18.11
N PRO A 429 13.17 -5.50 19.00
CA PRO A 429 11.85 -5.93 19.47
C PRO A 429 10.73 -5.65 18.43
N ASP A 430 9.88 -6.65 18.18
CA ASP A 430 8.72 -6.50 17.30
C ASP A 430 7.45 -6.13 18.08
N ALA A 431 6.80 -5.03 17.69
CA ALA A 431 5.57 -4.55 18.30
C ALA A 431 4.38 -5.53 18.19
N ARG A 432 4.40 -6.45 17.22
CA ARG A 432 3.39 -7.53 17.08
C ARG A 432 3.61 -8.69 18.06
N PHE A 433 4.83 -8.84 18.58
CA PHE A 433 5.24 -9.94 19.46
C PHE A 433 5.53 -9.44 20.90
N GLY A 434 4.84 -8.37 21.32
CA GLY A 434 4.93 -7.82 22.68
C GLY A 434 6.09 -6.84 22.93
N GLY A 435 6.77 -6.36 21.89
CA GLY A 435 7.76 -5.28 21.99
C GLY A 435 7.12 -3.90 22.22
N LYS A 436 7.74 -3.05 23.06
CA LYS A 436 7.42 -1.61 23.10
C LYS A 436 7.99 -0.92 21.82
N PRO A 437 7.38 0.18 21.30
CA PRO A 437 7.88 0.86 20.10
C PRO A 437 9.33 1.35 20.23
N LEU A 438 10.09 1.28 19.13
CA LEU A 438 11.51 1.58 19.10
C LEU A 438 11.83 3.05 19.40
N LYS A 439 12.70 3.32 20.38
CA LYS A 439 13.32 4.64 20.61
C LYS A 439 14.66 4.73 19.86
N ALA A 440 15.01 5.91 19.34
CA ALA A 440 16.19 6.10 18.49
C ALA A 440 17.54 5.80 19.19
N ASN A 441 17.59 5.88 20.52
CA ASN A 441 18.75 5.57 21.36
C ASN A 441 18.89 4.08 21.73
N GLN A 442 17.95 3.22 21.31
CA GLN A 442 17.98 1.79 21.60
C GLN A 442 18.71 1.00 20.50
N ASN A 443 19.18 -0.18 20.84
CA ASN A 443 19.64 -1.17 19.87
C ASN A 443 18.46 -2.02 19.37
N VAL A 444 18.57 -2.51 18.15
CA VAL A 444 17.69 -3.51 17.54
C VAL A 444 18.51 -4.68 17.01
N VAL A 445 17.89 -5.85 16.93
CA VAL A 445 18.49 -7.04 16.33
C VAL A 445 17.78 -7.32 15.02
N LEU A 446 18.51 -7.22 13.91
CA LEU A 446 18.08 -7.79 12.64
C LEU A 446 18.48 -9.26 12.61
N PHE A 447 17.65 -10.13 12.02
CA PHE A 447 17.95 -11.55 11.91
C PHE A 447 17.35 -12.19 10.66
N ARG A 448 17.88 -13.33 10.23
CA ARG A 448 17.35 -14.07 9.07
C ARG A 448 16.16 -14.96 9.47
N LEU A 449 15.07 -14.88 8.72
CA LEU A 449 13.88 -15.72 8.89
C LEU A 449 14.08 -17.04 8.14
N ILE A 450 14.86 -17.94 8.73
CA ILE A 450 15.26 -19.21 8.10
C ILE A 450 14.02 -20.09 7.85
N HIS A 451 13.09 -20.14 8.80
CA HIS A 451 11.89 -20.97 8.74
C HIS A 451 10.63 -20.21 8.28
N GLY A 452 10.76 -18.95 7.84
CA GLY A 452 9.68 -18.10 7.35
C GLY A 452 9.16 -17.05 8.35
N ALA A 453 8.27 -16.18 7.89
CA ALA A 453 7.64 -15.14 8.71
C ALA A 453 6.43 -15.68 9.50
N MET A 454 6.08 -15.01 10.61
CA MET A 454 4.91 -15.32 11.44
C MET A 454 3.97 -14.13 11.49
N VAL A 455 2.66 -14.41 11.52
CA VAL A 455 1.64 -13.36 11.65
C VAL A 455 1.35 -13.05 13.12
N GLU A 456 1.25 -14.08 13.98
CA GLU A 456 0.87 -13.96 15.40
C GLU A 456 1.68 -14.91 16.31
N PRO A 457 1.91 -14.55 17.58
CA PRO A 457 2.56 -15.42 18.58
C PRO A 457 1.64 -16.54 19.09
N SER A 458 2.17 -17.74 19.35
CA SER A 458 1.39 -18.77 20.05
C SER A 458 1.25 -18.49 21.55
N SER A 459 0.32 -19.17 22.22
CA SER A 459 0.20 -19.15 23.69
C SER A 459 1.45 -19.67 24.43
N SER A 460 2.30 -20.45 23.76
CA SER A 460 3.59 -20.89 24.30
C SER A 460 4.68 -19.82 24.17
N TYR A 461 4.58 -18.93 23.17
CA TYR A 461 5.53 -17.86 22.90
C TYR A 461 5.70 -16.92 24.09
N SER A 462 4.61 -16.34 24.61
CA SER A 462 4.66 -15.37 25.71
C SER A 462 5.26 -15.95 27.00
N THR A 463 5.08 -17.25 27.24
CA THR A 463 5.70 -17.96 28.37
C THR A 463 7.21 -18.11 28.17
N ALA A 464 7.65 -18.45 26.95
CA ALA A 464 9.07 -18.53 26.60
C ALA A 464 9.74 -17.14 26.64
N GLN A 465 9.07 -16.11 26.12
CA GLN A 465 9.56 -14.73 26.13
C GLN A 465 9.85 -14.23 27.55
N LEU A 466 8.94 -14.49 28.50
CA LEU A 466 9.16 -14.16 29.92
C LEU A 466 10.31 -14.96 30.55
N LEU A 467 10.43 -16.26 30.23
CA LEU A 467 11.55 -17.09 30.69
C LEU A 467 12.90 -16.57 30.19
N LEU A 468 12.96 -16.13 28.93
CA LEU A 468 14.16 -15.53 28.32
C LEU A 468 14.49 -14.17 28.93
N HIS A 469 13.50 -13.37 29.29
CA HIS A 469 13.71 -12.11 30.01
C HIS A 469 14.40 -12.35 31.37
N LEU A 470 13.94 -13.35 32.13
CA LEU A 470 14.57 -13.75 33.39
C LEU A 470 15.97 -14.35 33.19
N ALA A 471 16.17 -15.13 32.12
CA ALA A 471 17.48 -15.69 31.80
C ALA A 471 18.49 -14.63 31.37
N ALA A 472 18.04 -13.58 30.66
CA ALA A 472 18.90 -12.49 30.24
C ALA A 472 19.39 -11.65 31.43
N LEU A 473 18.55 -11.44 32.46
CA LEU A 473 18.99 -10.83 33.73
C LEU A 473 20.16 -11.57 34.37
N VAL A 474 20.15 -12.90 34.33
CA VAL A 474 21.26 -13.74 34.81
C VAL A 474 22.48 -13.61 33.90
N VAL A 475 22.33 -13.85 32.59
CA VAL A 475 23.46 -13.87 31.63
C VAL A 475 24.16 -12.52 31.47
N VAL A 476 23.46 -11.40 31.63
CA VAL A 476 24.03 -10.03 31.53
C VAL A 476 24.79 -9.61 32.79
N SER A 477 24.59 -10.30 33.92
CA SER A 477 25.25 -9.96 35.19
C SER A 477 26.66 -10.52 35.34
N GLU A 478 27.01 -11.56 34.59
CA GLU A 478 28.40 -11.94 34.27
C GLU A 478 28.86 -11.16 33.02
N GLU A 479 30.17 -10.97 32.82
CA GLU A 479 30.72 -10.36 31.59
C GLU A 479 30.48 -11.26 30.36
N LEU A 480 29.27 -11.17 29.78
CA LEU A 480 28.84 -11.85 28.55
C LEU A 480 29.23 -13.34 28.53
N ASP A 481 28.71 -14.14 29.47
CA ASP A 481 28.96 -15.58 29.48
C ASP A 481 28.39 -16.27 28.23
N ALA A 482 29.31 -16.62 27.32
CA ALA A 482 29.00 -17.37 26.12
C ALA A 482 28.43 -18.77 26.42
N ALA A 483 28.73 -19.37 27.58
CA ALA A 483 28.19 -20.67 27.97
C ALA A 483 26.71 -20.59 28.35
N GLY A 484 26.33 -19.59 29.16
CA GLY A 484 24.95 -19.25 29.50
C GLY A 484 24.11 -18.95 28.26
N MET A 485 24.64 -18.17 27.30
CA MET A 485 23.99 -17.98 25.99
C MET A 485 23.76 -19.31 25.26
N VAL A 486 24.78 -20.16 25.13
CA VAL A 486 24.67 -21.47 24.46
C VAL A 486 23.70 -22.41 25.18
N HIS A 487 23.56 -22.31 26.51
CA HIS A 487 22.59 -23.09 27.28
C HIS A 487 21.15 -22.66 26.99
N VAL A 488 20.88 -21.36 26.91
CA VAL A 488 19.58 -20.80 26.51
C VAL A 488 19.23 -21.20 25.07
N GLN A 489 20.19 -21.14 24.14
CA GLN A 489 20.01 -21.59 22.75
C GLN A 489 19.62 -23.07 22.68
N LYS A 490 20.31 -23.94 23.43
CA LYS A 490 19.96 -25.37 23.53
C LYS A 490 18.57 -25.56 24.11
N TYR A 491 18.19 -24.84 25.16
CA TYR A 491 16.86 -24.94 25.75
C TYR A 491 15.75 -24.64 24.73
N LEU A 492 15.89 -23.56 23.95
CA LEU A 492 14.92 -23.23 22.89
C LEU A 492 14.85 -24.31 21.80
N ALA A 493 15.99 -24.82 21.36
CA ALA A 493 16.05 -25.90 20.37
C ALA A 493 15.39 -27.22 20.84
N TRP A 494 15.45 -27.52 22.15
CA TRP A 494 14.86 -28.70 22.77
C TRP A 494 13.44 -28.50 23.31
N THR A 495 12.80 -27.35 23.08
CA THR A 495 11.43 -27.06 23.53
C THR A 495 10.41 -27.39 22.44
N PRO A 496 9.69 -28.53 22.51
CA PRO A 496 8.83 -29.01 21.41
C PRO A 496 7.51 -28.26 21.29
N SER A 497 7.13 -27.44 22.28
CA SER A 497 5.92 -26.62 22.27
C SER A 497 6.06 -25.31 21.47
N LEU A 498 7.25 -24.98 21.00
CA LEU A 498 7.54 -23.83 20.15
C LEU A 498 7.73 -24.28 18.69
N GLN A 499 7.16 -23.53 17.74
CA GLN A 499 7.38 -23.71 16.31
C GLN A 499 8.80 -23.27 15.91
N GLU A 500 9.29 -23.71 14.75
CA GLU A 500 10.65 -23.35 14.30
C GLU A 500 10.81 -21.83 14.07
N PRO A 501 9.88 -21.10 13.43
CA PRO A 501 9.97 -19.64 13.31
C PRO A 501 9.92 -18.90 14.66
N GLU A 502 9.19 -19.45 15.65
CA GLU A 502 9.16 -18.90 17.01
C GLU A 502 10.53 -18.99 17.69
N ARG A 503 11.28 -20.08 17.46
CA ARG A 503 12.63 -20.25 18.02
C ARG A 503 13.61 -19.24 17.42
N ASP A 504 13.61 -19.06 16.10
CA ASP A 504 14.46 -18.07 15.42
C ASP A 504 14.24 -16.66 16.00
N ARG A 505 12.97 -16.28 16.18
CA ARG A 505 12.59 -14.97 16.74
C ARG A 505 12.91 -14.84 18.23
N LEU A 506 12.63 -15.86 19.04
CA LEU A 506 12.97 -15.87 20.47
C LEU A 506 14.49 -15.80 20.70
N LEU A 507 15.30 -16.35 19.78
CA LEU A 507 16.75 -16.19 19.79
C LEU A 507 17.18 -14.74 19.51
N ALA A 508 16.59 -14.08 18.52
CA ALA A 508 16.83 -12.66 18.25
C ALA A 508 16.40 -11.77 19.44
N TYR A 509 15.23 -12.04 20.02
CA TYR A 509 14.71 -11.36 21.20
C TYR A 509 15.65 -11.53 22.41
N PHE A 510 16.20 -12.72 22.63
CA PHE A 510 17.17 -12.96 23.70
C PHE A 510 18.49 -12.21 23.48
N GLN A 511 19.02 -12.16 22.25
CA GLN A 511 20.18 -11.33 21.93
C GLN A 511 19.89 -9.84 22.15
N TRP A 512 18.70 -9.37 21.75
CA TRP A 512 18.29 -7.99 21.99
C TRP A 512 18.23 -7.66 23.48
N LEU A 513 17.69 -8.55 24.32
CA LEU A 513 17.73 -8.41 25.78
C LEU A 513 19.17 -8.32 26.29
N CYS A 514 20.06 -9.22 25.87
CA CYS A 514 21.46 -9.20 26.29
C CYS A 514 22.18 -7.87 25.97
N CYS A 515 21.84 -7.24 24.84
CA CYS A 515 22.40 -5.95 24.44
C CYS A 515 21.69 -4.72 25.06
N SER A 516 20.42 -4.83 25.43
CA SER A 516 19.63 -3.74 26.01
C SER A 516 19.68 -3.67 27.54
N LYS A 517 20.17 -4.74 28.19
CA LYS A 517 20.29 -4.90 29.66
C LYS A 517 18.92 -4.81 30.37
N PRO A 518 18.17 -5.93 30.48
CA PRO A 518 16.86 -5.91 31.14
C PRO A 518 16.95 -5.49 32.60
N THR A 519 15.84 -4.99 33.13
CA THR A 519 15.71 -4.58 34.54
C THR A 519 14.72 -5.47 35.28
N LEU A 520 14.66 -5.33 36.61
CA LEU A 520 13.70 -6.06 37.45
C LEU A 520 12.28 -5.44 37.48
N ARG A 521 12.08 -4.28 36.83
CA ARG A 521 10.80 -3.54 36.82
C ARG A 521 9.69 -4.34 36.11
N GLY A 522 8.43 -4.16 36.53
CA GLY A 522 7.23 -4.81 35.95
C GLY A 522 7.11 -6.35 36.12
N LEU A 523 8.20 -7.08 36.44
CA LEU A 523 8.18 -8.55 36.48
C LEU A 523 7.29 -9.13 37.60
N LYS A 524 7.11 -8.42 38.71
CA LYS A 524 6.30 -8.86 39.87
C LYS A 524 4.84 -9.16 39.45
N ALA A 525 4.24 -8.30 38.64
CA ALA A 525 2.89 -8.50 38.11
C ALA A 525 2.84 -9.68 37.12
N ARG A 526 3.76 -9.71 36.13
CA ARG A 526 3.84 -10.77 35.12
C ARG A 526 4.13 -12.17 35.70
N LEU A 527 4.72 -12.22 36.89
CA LEU A 527 4.99 -13.45 37.64
C LEU A 527 3.83 -13.84 38.59
N ALA A 528 2.87 -12.97 38.89
CA ALA A 528 1.81 -13.25 39.85
C ALA A 528 0.98 -14.49 39.45
N ASP A 529 0.45 -14.49 38.24
CA ASP A 529 -0.50 -15.50 37.72
C ASP A 529 0.14 -16.85 37.33
N ILE A 530 1.46 -16.96 37.42
CA ILE A 530 2.16 -18.20 37.10
C ILE A 530 1.99 -19.21 38.24
N SER A 531 1.51 -20.40 37.89
CA SER A 531 1.30 -21.50 38.84
C SER A 531 2.60 -21.93 39.53
N GLY A 532 2.51 -22.35 40.80
CA GLY A 532 3.68 -22.70 41.62
C GLY A 532 4.58 -23.78 40.99
N GLY A 533 3.98 -24.77 40.31
CA GLY A 533 4.77 -25.79 39.56
C GLY A 533 5.64 -25.20 38.46
N ARG A 534 5.16 -24.16 37.75
CA ARG A 534 5.95 -23.41 36.75
C ARG A 534 7.00 -22.52 37.41
N LYS A 535 6.69 -21.84 38.52
CA LYS A 535 7.68 -21.04 39.29
C LYS A 535 8.89 -21.87 39.75
N VAL A 536 8.67 -23.11 40.20
CA VAL A 536 9.75 -24.06 40.53
C VAL A 536 10.59 -24.42 39.30
N ALA A 537 9.96 -24.64 38.14
CA ALA A 537 10.68 -24.95 36.90
C ALA A 537 11.52 -23.76 36.41
N ILE A 538 10.99 -22.53 36.49
CA ILE A 538 11.69 -21.29 36.17
C ILE A 538 12.94 -21.13 37.07
N ALA A 539 12.79 -21.25 38.39
CA ALA A 539 13.91 -21.13 39.32
C ALA A 539 15.03 -22.15 39.03
N LYS A 540 14.68 -23.41 38.77
CA LYS A 540 15.64 -24.45 38.37
C LYS A 540 16.32 -24.15 37.03
N PHE A 541 15.59 -23.60 36.07
CA PHE A 541 16.17 -23.19 34.79
C PHE A 541 17.21 -22.08 34.98
N LEU A 542 16.90 -21.03 35.75
CA LEU A 542 17.83 -19.93 36.02
C LEU A 542 19.12 -20.41 36.72
N ILE A 543 19.02 -21.35 37.66
CA ILE A 543 20.19 -22.01 38.26
C ILE A 543 20.98 -22.82 37.22
N SER A 544 20.31 -23.50 36.29
CA SER A 544 21.01 -24.23 35.22
C SER A 544 21.73 -23.33 34.23
N VAL A 545 21.21 -22.11 33.99
CA VAL A 545 21.88 -21.06 33.20
C VAL A 545 23.10 -20.53 33.97
N ALA A 546 22.96 -20.20 35.25
CA ALA A 546 24.05 -19.73 36.10
C ALA A 546 25.18 -20.77 36.30
N LYS A 547 24.87 -22.07 36.25
CA LYS A 547 25.86 -23.16 36.31
C LYS A 547 26.50 -23.49 34.95
N ALA A 548 26.10 -22.84 33.85
CA ALA A 548 26.56 -23.21 32.51
C ALA A 548 28.04 -22.86 32.25
N GLY A 549 28.50 -21.71 32.75
CA GLY A 549 29.90 -21.26 32.66
C GLY A 549 30.84 -21.87 33.71
N GLY A 550 30.31 -22.41 34.81
CA GLY A 550 31.10 -23.00 35.90
C GLY A 550 30.52 -22.71 37.29
N GLU A 551 31.37 -22.25 38.22
CA GLU A 551 30.91 -21.69 39.50
C GLU A 551 30.38 -20.26 39.27
N ALA A 552 29.11 -20.03 39.63
CA ALA A 552 28.42 -18.76 39.42
C ALA A 552 29.10 -17.61 40.17
N GLN A 553 29.30 -16.47 39.49
CA GLN A 553 29.94 -15.29 40.07
C GLN A 553 29.04 -14.57 41.09
N PRO A 554 29.62 -13.78 42.02
CA PRO A 554 28.86 -13.06 43.05
C PRO A 554 27.71 -12.17 42.50
N GLU A 555 27.91 -11.57 41.32
CA GLU A 555 26.96 -10.71 40.63
C GLU A 555 25.71 -11.49 40.19
N VAL A 556 25.89 -12.69 39.63
CA VAL A 556 24.79 -13.62 39.29
C VAL A 556 24.04 -14.07 40.54
N ILE A 557 24.77 -14.32 41.64
CA ILE A 557 24.15 -14.73 42.91
C ILE A 557 23.27 -13.60 43.46
N ASP A 558 23.71 -12.33 43.39
CA ASP A 558 22.89 -11.18 43.81
C ASP A 558 21.60 -11.03 42.98
N VAL A 559 21.68 -11.19 41.65
CA VAL A 559 20.49 -11.18 40.77
C VAL A 559 19.53 -12.33 41.10
N LEU A 560 20.04 -13.55 41.30
CA LEU A 560 19.21 -14.69 41.71
C LEU A 560 18.57 -14.48 43.09
N THR A 561 19.32 -13.89 44.03
CA THR A 561 18.86 -13.55 45.39
C THR A 561 17.71 -12.54 45.37
N LYS A 562 17.68 -11.65 44.38
CA LYS A 562 16.56 -10.71 44.12
C LYS A 562 15.38 -11.35 43.37
N LEU A 563 15.65 -12.28 42.43
CA LEU A 563 14.62 -12.96 41.65
C LEU A 563 13.83 -14.02 42.44
N TYR A 564 14.46 -14.72 43.38
CA TYR A 564 13.80 -15.78 44.15
C TYR A 564 12.59 -15.30 44.97
N PRO A 565 12.67 -14.18 45.71
CA PRO A 565 11.52 -13.57 46.37
C PRO A 565 10.37 -13.21 45.41
N LEU A 566 10.66 -12.72 44.20
CA LEU A 566 9.64 -12.42 43.17
C LEU A 566 8.94 -13.70 42.66
N LEU A 567 9.63 -14.84 42.68
CA LEU A 567 9.06 -16.15 42.40
C LEU A 567 8.37 -16.81 43.62
N GLY A 568 8.42 -16.18 44.80
CA GLY A 568 7.81 -16.67 46.04
C GLY A 568 8.68 -17.64 46.86
N PHE A 569 9.98 -17.69 46.61
CA PHE A 569 10.96 -18.49 47.37
C PHE A 569 11.79 -17.62 48.33
N GLU A 570 12.36 -18.23 49.37
CA GLU A 570 13.32 -17.54 50.23
C GLU A 570 14.66 -17.34 49.50
N ALA A 571 15.27 -16.17 49.70
CA ALA A 571 16.54 -15.83 49.07
C ALA A 571 17.68 -16.81 49.41
N GLU A 572 17.71 -17.34 50.64
CA GLU A 572 18.71 -18.35 51.07
C GLU A 572 18.68 -19.66 50.25
N GLN A 573 17.55 -19.97 49.61
CA GLN A 573 17.41 -21.20 48.82
C GLN A 573 18.25 -21.14 47.54
N VAL A 574 18.70 -19.96 47.08
CA VAL A 574 19.64 -19.79 45.95
C VAL A 574 20.92 -20.57 46.21
N HIS A 575 21.57 -20.37 47.37
CA HIS A 575 22.80 -21.08 47.72
C HIS A 575 22.58 -22.60 47.89
N ARG A 576 21.43 -23.02 48.42
CA ARG A 576 21.09 -24.45 48.57
C ARG A 576 20.87 -25.12 47.20
N GLN A 577 20.25 -24.43 46.24
CA GLN A 577 20.19 -24.91 44.85
C GLN A 577 21.57 -24.94 44.19
N LEU A 578 22.39 -23.90 44.36
CA LEU A 578 23.72 -23.85 43.76
C LEU A 578 24.61 -25.02 44.20
N HIS A 579 24.61 -25.37 45.50
CA HIS A 579 25.51 -26.40 46.04
C HIS A 579 24.91 -27.81 46.20
N ALA A 580 23.60 -27.98 46.31
CA ALA A 580 23.00 -29.25 46.74
C ALA A 580 21.73 -29.71 45.98
N ASP A 581 21.20 -28.93 45.02
CA ASP A 581 19.98 -29.24 44.24
C ASP A 581 18.77 -29.73 45.10
N GLU A 582 18.61 -29.15 46.30
CA GLU A 582 17.56 -29.52 47.27
C GLU A 582 16.12 -29.24 46.76
N PRO A 583 15.06 -29.70 47.44
CA PRO A 583 13.69 -29.31 47.12
C PRO A 583 13.45 -27.82 47.42
N LEU A 584 12.91 -27.06 46.45
CA LEU A 584 12.47 -25.68 46.66
C LEU A 584 11.20 -25.62 47.53
N THR A 585 11.14 -24.65 48.44
CA THR A 585 10.02 -24.43 49.36
C THR A 585 9.50 -23.00 49.24
N PHE A 586 8.22 -22.84 48.94
CA PHE A 586 7.57 -21.52 48.91
C PHE A 586 7.52 -20.89 50.30
N VAL A 587 7.65 -19.56 50.36
CA VAL A 587 7.40 -18.80 51.58
C VAL A 587 5.94 -18.98 51.99
N ALA A 588 5.71 -19.53 53.17
CA ALA A 588 4.36 -19.68 53.69
C ALA A 588 3.81 -18.31 54.10
N LYS A 589 2.77 -17.82 53.42
CA LYS A 589 1.87 -16.82 54.01
C LYS A 589 1.15 -17.52 55.17
N GLU A 590 1.45 -17.13 56.42
CA GLU A 590 0.76 -17.66 57.59
C GLU A 590 -0.73 -17.27 57.61
N PRO A 591 -1.60 -18.24 57.96
CA PRO A 591 -2.70 -18.02 58.88
C PRO A 591 -2.39 -18.74 60.22
N PRO A 592 -3.05 -18.36 61.33
CA PRO A 592 -2.71 -18.88 62.64
C PRO A 592 -2.96 -20.40 62.79
N ALA A 593 -2.14 -21.03 63.62
CA ALA A 593 -2.03 -22.48 63.74
C ALA A 593 -3.28 -23.20 64.28
N ALA A 594 -3.47 -24.44 63.82
CA ALA A 594 -4.22 -25.48 64.52
C ALA A 594 -3.49 -26.84 64.38
N VAL A 595 -3.57 -27.67 65.42
CA VAL A 595 -2.60 -28.77 65.68
C VAL A 595 -3.24 -30.16 65.51
N THR A 596 -2.47 -31.11 64.97
CA THR A 596 -2.72 -32.59 64.91
C THR A 596 -3.91 -33.08 64.07
N THR A 597 -3.79 -34.15 63.28
CA THR A 597 -3.48 -35.52 63.71
C THR A 597 -2.81 -36.37 62.60
N ALA A 598 -2.29 -37.54 62.98
CA ALA A 598 -1.71 -38.58 62.11
C ALA A 598 -2.26 -39.95 62.57
N VAL A 599 -2.25 -41.09 61.87
CA VAL A 599 -1.57 -41.67 60.67
C VAL A 599 -2.57 -42.72 60.08
N PRO A 600 -2.34 -43.58 59.03
CA PRO A 600 -1.12 -43.90 58.28
C PRO A 600 -1.24 -44.00 56.74
N SER A 601 -0.14 -44.40 56.11
CA SER A 601 0.12 -44.61 54.69
C SER A 601 -0.65 -45.75 54.00
N LYS A 602 -1.12 -45.49 52.78
CA LYS A 602 -1.19 -46.43 51.65
C LYS A 602 -1.07 -45.66 50.33
N ILE A 603 0.01 -45.91 49.58
CA ILE A 603 0.18 -45.34 48.24
C ILE A 603 -0.64 -46.16 47.26
N GLY A 604 -1.63 -45.53 46.65
CA GLY A 604 -2.36 -46.04 45.50
C GLY A 604 -2.67 -44.87 44.57
N LEU A 605 -2.07 -44.85 43.38
CA LEU A 605 -2.34 -43.86 42.35
C LEU A 605 -3.77 -44.06 41.83
N ASN A 606 -4.68 -43.16 42.20
CA ASN A 606 -6.07 -43.21 41.78
C ASN A 606 -6.21 -42.50 40.42
N LEU A 607 -6.24 -43.30 39.34
CA LEU A 607 -6.24 -42.82 37.95
C LEU A 607 -7.46 -41.94 37.62
N ASP A 608 -8.63 -42.21 38.21
CA ASP A 608 -9.86 -41.43 38.03
C ASP A 608 -9.70 -39.97 38.52
N LEU A 609 -8.82 -39.74 39.49
CA LEU A 609 -8.51 -38.42 40.04
C LEU A 609 -7.51 -37.64 39.16
N ILE A 610 -6.70 -38.34 38.37
CA ILE A 610 -5.79 -37.74 37.39
C ILE A 610 -6.59 -37.33 36.15
N GLN A 611 -7.47 -38.21 35.64
CA GLN A 611 -8.35 -37.89 34.51
C GLN A 611 -9.24 -36.68 34.82
N ARG A 612 -9.93 -36.66 35.98
CA ARG A 612 -10.74 -35.49 36.37
C ARG A 612 -9.95 -34.18 36.42
N ARG A 613 -8.69 -34.20 36.88
CA ARG A 613 -7.85 -32.98 36.88
C ARG A 613 -7.29 -32.60 35.51
N GLN A 614 -7.17 -33.54 34.58
CA GLN A 614 -6.86 -33.23 33.18
C GLN A 614 -8.08 -32.66 32.46
N ASP A 615 -9.27 -33.21 32.70
CA ASP A 615 -10.54 -32.71 32.17
C ASP A 615 -10.86 -31.31 32.72
N GLU A 616 -10.67 -31.07 34.02
CA GLU A 616 -10.78 -29.74 34.65
C GLU A 616 -9.75 -28.75 34.08
N SER A 617 -8.54 -29.19 33.74
CA SER A 617 -7.51 -28.34 33.12
C SER A 617 -7.82 -28.01 31.66
N GLN A 618 -8.44 -28.92 30.90
CA GLN A 618 -8.90 -28.65 29.53
C GLN A 618 -10.13 -27.74 29.52
N ALA A 619 -11.07 -27.92 30.45
CA ALA A 619 -12.21 -27.03 30.62
C ALA A 619 -11.79 -25.60 30.99
N ALA A 620 -10.82 -25.43 31.91
CA ALA A 620 -10.26 -24.12 32.25
C ALA A 620 -9.56 -23.43 31.05
N SER A 621 -8.88 -24.20 30.19
CA SER A 621 -8.22 -23.66 29.00
C SER A 621 -9.18 -23.23 27.89
N ALA A 622 -10.42 -23.71 27.88
CA ALA A 622 -11.45 -23.36 26.89
C ALA A 622 -12.34 -22.17 27.32
N ILE A 623 -12.24 -21.73 28.58
CA ILE A 623 -12.99 -20.57 29.12
C ILE A 623 -12.12 -19.30 29.14
N LEU A 624 -10.79 -19.45 29.10
CA LEU A 624 -9.84 -18.32 29.04
C LEU A 624 -9.57 -17.79 27.63
N SER A 625 -10.17 -18.37 26.58
CA SER A 625 -10.08 -17.89 25.20
C SER A 625 -11.12 -16.82 24.82
N ASP A 626 -11.97 -16.40 25.76
CA ASP A 626 -13.15 -15.55 25.52
C ASP A 626 -13.10 -14.20 26.29
N ILE A 627 -11.92 -13.78 26.76
CA ILE A 627 -11.72 -12.59 27.62
C ILE A 627 -10.74 -11.57 26.98
N PHE A 628 -10.64 -11.55 25.66
CA PHE A 628 -10.00 -10.45 24.92
C PHE A 628 -10.88 -10.02 23.74
N VAL A 629 -11.91 -9.25 24.07
CA VAL A 629 -12.65 -8.41 23.12
C VAL A 629 -12.23 -6.97 23.41
N GLU A 630 -11.65 -6.30 22.41
CA GLU A 630 -11.26 -4.89 22.51
C GLU A 630 -12.53 -4.01 22.54
N GLU A 631 -12.65 -3.13 23.52
CA GLU A 631 -13.57 -1.99 23.45
C GLU A 631 -12.87 -0.80 22.76
N PRO A 632 -13.58 0.03 21.98
CA PRO A 632 -12.97 1.04 21.11
C PRO A 632 -12.59 2.32 21.85
N GLU A 633 -11.39 2.83 21.55
CA GLU A 633 -10.90 4.15 22.02
C GLU A 633 -11.71 5.32 21.41
N GLU A 634 -12.12 6.28 22.25
CA GLU A 634 -12.56 7.62 21.82
C GLU A 634 -11.36 8.59 21.71
N PRO A 635 -11.45 9.69 20.94
CA PRO A 635 -10.26 10.38 20.45
C PRO A 635 -9.72 11.47 21.39
N GLU A 636 -8.45 11.39 21.74
CA GLU A 636 -7.75 12.45 22.46
C GLU A 636 -7.37 13.65 21.58
N ALA A 637 -7.41 14.85 22.19
CA ALA A 637 -6.95 16.10 21.59
C ALA A 637 -5.49 16.40 21.97
N SER A 638 -4.70 16.89 21.01
CA SER A 638 -3.28 17.17 21.20
C SER A 638 -3.00 18.63 21.57
N GLU A 639 -2.17 18.89 22.57
CA GLU A 639 -1.22 20.03 22.59
C GLU A 639 0.13 19.58 23.19
N ILE A 640 1.20 20.38 23.01
CA ILE A 640 2.60 19.99 23.19
C ILE A 640 3.30 20.91 24.19
N SER A 641 3.87 20.37 25.29
CA SER A 641 5.05 20.96 25.96
C SER A 641 5.79 20.01 26.92
N ALA A 642 7.13 20.09 26.91
CA ALA A 642 8.07 19.71 27.99
C ALA A 642 8.08 18.26 28.55
N ASP A 643 8.86 17.40 27.88
CA ASP A 643 9.56 16.16 28.30
C ASP A 643 8.88 15.02 29.10
N ILE A 644 7.85 15.24 29.92
CA ILE A 644 7.16 14.14 30.66
C ILE A 644 5.85 13.71 29.95
N GLY A 645 5.35 14.53 29.01
CA GLY A 645 4.09 14.27 28.28
C GLY A 645 2.83 14.84 28.96
N LEU A 646 2.98 15.47 30.11
CA LEU A 646 1.94 16.22 30.83
C LEU A 646 1.90 17.68 30.34
N ASP A 647 0.72 18.31 30.36
CA ASP A 647 0.60 19.76 30.14
C ASP A 647 1.01 20.59 31.37
N GLU A 648 1.13 21.92 31.22
CA GLU A 648 1.57 22.83 32.29
C GLU A 648 0.68 22.78 33.54
N ALA A 649 -0.62 22.47 33.40
CA ALA A 649 -1.54 22.35 34.52
C ALA A 649 -1.35 21.02 35.26
N HIS A 650 -1.20 19.90 34.54
CA HIS A 650 -0.95 18.59 35.13
C HIS A 650 0.46 18.49 35.74
N VAL A 651 1.49 19.12 35.16
CA VAL A 651 2.82 19.26 35.79
C VAL A 651 2.71 20.07 37.09
N SER A 652 1.93 21.16 37.10
CA SER A 652 1.67 21.95 38.31
C SER A 652 0.92 21.16 39.39
N PHE A 653 0.03 20.25 38.98
CA PHE A 653 -0.71 19.34 39.87
C PHE A 653 0.19 18.24 40.44
N LEU A 654 1.06 17.64 39.63
CA LEU A 654 2.10 16.68 40.04
C LEU A 654 3.05 17.29 41.09
N LEU A 655 3.54 18.51 40.84
CA LEU A 655 4.36 19.27 41.80
C LEU A 655 3.59 19.71 43.07
N ALA A 656 2.26 19.71 43.05
CA ALA A 656 1.45 19.90 44.24
C ALA A 656 1.33 18.61 45.05
N LEU A 657 1.02 17.48 44.40
CA LEU A 657 0.99 16.13 45.00
C LEU A 657 2.30 15.81 45.72
N ALA A 658 3.44 16.15 45.11
CA ALA A 658 4.79 15.93 45.66
C ALA A 658 5.06 16.54 47.05
N LYS A 659 4.19 17.41 47.57
CA LYS A 659 4.39 18.11 48.85
C LYS A 659 4.00 17.27 50.07
N GLN A 660 3.15 16.25 49.91
CA GLN A 660 2.66 15.39 51.00
C GLN A 660 2.45 13.95 50.51
N PRO A 661 2.81 12.92 51.30
CA PRO A 661 2.67 11.51 50.88
C PRO A 661 1.24 10.97 50.96
N GLN A 662 0.34 11.70 51.62
CA GLN A 662 -1.08 11.36 51.76
C GLN A 662 -1.92 12.63 51.63
N TRP A 663 -3.08 12.53 50.98
CA TRP A 663 -3.98 13.63 50.72
C TRP A 663 -5.44 13.29 51.02
N GLU A 664 -6.14 14.24 51.64
CA GLU A 664 -7.60 14.23 51.73
C GLU A 664 -8.21 14.67 50.39
N ARG A 665 -9.24 13.96 49.91
CA ARG A 665 -9.86 14.21 48.59
C ARG A 665 -10.37 15.64 48.44
N GLU A 666 -11.02 16.19 49.47
CA GLU A 666 -11.46 17.60 49.53
C GLU A 666 -10.32 18.64 49.44
N ALA A 667 -9.07 18.26 49.73
CA ALA A 667 -7.92 19.15 49.65
C ALA A 667 -7.33 19.17 48.24
N LEU A 668 -7.23 18.01 47.58
CA LEU A 668 -6.79 17.91 46.19
C LEU A 668 -7.82 18.50 45.21
N GLU A 669 -9.12 18.33 45.46
CA GLU A 669 -10.18 18.90 44.61
C GLU A 669 -10.06 20.43 44.50
N LYS A 670 -9.69 21.11 45.60
CA LYS A 670 -9.44 22.57 45.59
C LYS A 670 -8.23 22.94 44.72
N ILE A 671 -7.16 22.14 44.78
CA ILE A 671 -5.95 22.35 43.98
C ILE A 671 -6.22 22.08 42.49
N ALA A 672 -7.00 21.04 42.17
CA ALA A 672 -7.42 20.75 40.80
C ALA A 672 -8.27 21.89 40.23
N VAL A 673 -9.26 22.40 40.99
CA VAL A 673 -10.09 23.55 40.60
C VAL A 673 -9.27 24.83 40.41
N ASP A 674 -8.30 25.12 41.28
CA ASP A 674 -7.39 26.27 41.13
C ASP A 674 -6.51 26.17 39.87
N LEU A 675 -6.22 24.95 39.40
CA LEU A 675 -5.50 24.66 38.15
C LEU A 675 -6.44 24.41 36.95
N ASN A 676 -7.75 24.60 37.14
CA ASN A 676 -8.79 24.44 36.11
C ASN A 676 -8.91 23.00 35.54
N LEU A 677 -8.56 22.00 36.36
CA LEU A 677 -8.64 20.55 36.08
C LEU A 677 -9.80 19.89 36.82
N MET A 678 -10.30 18.76 36.29
CA MET A 678 -11.19 17.85 37.02
C MET A 678 -10.34 16.85 37.81
N LEU A 679 -10.67 16.64 39.10
CA LEU A 679 -9.83 15.83 39.99
C LEU A 679 -9.61 14.40 39.46
N ASP A 680 -10.68 13.66 39.16
CA ASP A 680 -10.55 12.26 38.74
C ASP A 680 -9.78 12.11 37.42
N GLY A 681 -10.09 12.92 36.40
CA GLY A 681 -9.35 12.90 35.13
C GLY A 681 -7.87 13.31 35.27
N ALA A 682 -7.53 14.20 36.21
CA ALA A 682 -6.14 14.55 36.50
C ALA A 682 -5.39 13.43 37.27
N LEU A 683 -6.09 12.69 38.14
CA LEU A 683 -5.54 11.50 38.81
C LEU A 683 -5.34 10.35 37.82
N GLU A 684 -6.31 10.11 36.93
CA GLU A 684 -6.25 9.10 35.87
C GLU A 684 -5.10 9.37 34.90
N ASN A 685 -5.02 10.56 34.30
CA ASN A 685 -3.96 10.95 33.36
C ASN A 685 -2.54 10.83 33.97
N ILE A 686 -2.37 11.28 35.23
CA ILE A 686 -1.09 11.13 35.94
C ILE A 686 -0.78 9.65 36.24
N ASN A 687 -1.77 8.84 36.59
CA ASN A 687 -1.57 7.40 36.79
C ASN A 687 -1.29 6.65 35.48
N GLU A 688 -1.91 7.03 34.36
CA GLU A 688 -1.61 6.46 33.04
C GLU A 688 -0.16 6.77 32.63
N ILE A 689 0.29 8.01 32.81
CA ILE A 689 1.68 8.39 32.53
C ILE A 689 2.66 7.72 33.51
N ALA A 690 2.26 7.52 34.78
CA ALA A 690 3.01 6.69 35.73
C ALA A 690 3.10 5.22 35.28
N PHE A 691 2.02 4.63 34.77
CA PHE A 691 2.03 3.28 34.21
C PHE A 691 2.90 3.20 32.94
N ASP A 692 2.84 4.17 32.05
CA ASP A 692 3.60 4.19 30.79
C ASP A 692 5.13 4.27 31.02
N GLN A 693 5.55 5.00 32.06
CA GLN A 693 6.96 5.23 32.40
C GLN A 693 7.52 4.27 33.45
N CYS A 694 6.75 3.94 34.49
CA CYS A 694 7.18 3.17 35.66
C CYS A 694 6.56 1.76 35.77
N ASP A 695 5.57 1.41 34.93
CA ASP A 695 4.74 0.20 35.04
C ASP A 695 4.00 0.06 36.42
N GLU A 696 3.78 1.16 37.16
CA GLU A 696 3.10 1.22 38.48
C GLU A 696 2.36 2.57 38.66
N ALA A 697 1.25 2.59 39.40
CA ALA A 697 0.48 3.82 39.66
C ALA A 697 1.24 4.76 40.60
N LEU A 698 1.11 6.08 40.38
CA LEU A 698 1.64 7.08 41.31
C LEU A 698 0.73 7.23 42.55
N ILE A 699 -0.58 7.09 42.37
CA ILE A 699 -1.60 7.44 43.37
C ILE A 699 -2.54 6.27 43.57
N GLU A 700 -2.66 5.79 44.80
CA GLU A 700 -3.52 4.65 45.18
C GLU A 700 -4.46 5.02 46.36
N GLY A 701 -5.63 4.36 46.43
CA GLY A 701 -6.63 4.57 47.48
C GLY A 701 -7.71 5.60 47.12
N ASP A 702 -8.83 5.57 47.84
CA ASP A 702 -9.97 6.51 47.64
C ASP A 702 -10.02 7.61 48.71
N GLU A 703 -9.90 7.23 49.99
CA GLU A 703 -9.84 8.12 51.16
C GLU A 703 -8.98 7.47 52.28
N PRO A 704 -7.79 8.01 52.64
CA PRO A 704 -7.03 9.05 51.93
C PRO A 704 -6.37 8.53 50.65
N LEU A 705 -6.00 9.44 49.76
CA LEU A 705 -5.18 9.18 48.58
C LEU A 705 -3.70 9.09 48.99
N GLU A 706 -3.03 7.97 48.74
CA GLU A 706 -1.61 7.75 49.03
C GLU A 706 -0.76 7.98 47.77
N VAL A 707 0.34 8.73 47.90
CA VAL A 707 1.28 9.02 46.81
C VAL A 707 2.51 8.13 46.97
N ASN A 708 2.79 7.28 45.99
CA ASN A 708 3.96 6.40 45.98
C ASN A 708 5.25 7.22 45.76
N PRO A 709 6.13 7.35 46.78
CA PRO A 709 7.31 8.20 46.68
C PRO A 709 8.36 7.66 45.70
N GLU A 710 8.40 6.33 45.47
CA GLU A 710 9.37 5.73 44.54
C GLU A 710 8.98 6.02 43.08
N VAL A 711 7.69 6.09 42.77
CA VAL A 711 7.18 6.49 41.43
C VAL A 711 7.28 8.00 41.25
N LEU A 712 7.03 8.78 42.31
CA LEU A 712 7.15 10.24 42.28
C LEU A 712 8.58 10.71 41.97
N GLU A 713 9.58 10.11 42.61
CA GLU A 713 11.00 10.44 42.37
C GLU A 713 11.40 10.09 40.93
N GLN A 714 10.91 8.97 40.39
CA GLN A 714 11.14 8.57 38.99
C GLN A 714 10.47 9.50 37.96
N LEU A 715 9.28 10.03 38.25
CA LEU A 715 8.58 11.00 37.38
C LEU A 715 9.17 12.42 37.42
N LEU A 716 10.16 12.69 38.27
CA LEU A 716 10.77 14.02 38.46
C LEU A 716 12.29 14.05 38.14
N ASP A 717 12.93 12.90 37.98
CA ASP A 717 14.36 12.76 37.65
C ASP A 717 14.65 12.47 36.15
N ASP A 718 13.63 12.12 35.36
CA ASP A 718 13.65 12.07 33.87
C ASP A 718 13.22 13.43 33.26
#